data_AF-A0A2D6HK43-F1
#
_entry.id   AF-A0A2D6HK43-F1
#
_cell.length_a   1.000
_cell.length_b   1.000
_cell.length_c   1.000
_cell.angle_alpha   90.00
_cell.angle_beta   90.00
_cell.angle_gamma   90.00
#
_symmetry.space_group_name_H-M   'P 1'
#
loop_
_entity.id
_entity.type
_entity.pdbx_description
1 polymer ?
#
loop_
_entity_poly.entity_id
_entity_poly.type
_entity_poly.pdbx_seq_one_letter_code
_entity_poly.pdbx_strand_id
1 'polypeptide(L)'
;MRPRQPRKRSTTANRARLAKRLEWAAGWLRGYPVERVRRDALSWCLLPEPGSTRGGELVEVDAARVVETRRAVLRIRRGFPRALPALVGAVDAWSENVQAALDRVDAAVRAHSGELSPRRPAGARGPATEQLLWALGWQPDARVATERARELLDREGRRLARIAARRAPDRRLELLLHLHCLLEAHGPDLPGALLDAFADERLDPDRLWSEPAERPAPFAALDSAIVSWVAEPKEVRAGVLRLLSRLLPLDELADPVRWSLTFGDGDPPPALAPLGAALGKLAAIARRPAMLGAALAALDHAVGPYKDLKGPAHLLLHWADLAEWREDCEAGVAATVRAGGAWLARGGPPFVRWLPWTFDYRHEGPDARVHSRGGWKHIHEECGTDMTSAHGVLQGLRDVVDDLREDIERSAEGGDPLPRAIEVFEVGCWLMREARSTEGGGRLLRAVHSAGCLEQALDIRYNLEAVVRLAAGDGEALARLVRRVAEWSKADDFYLVDELEGLDLDGPAAPFLRDVLLHAGRDTLRALVCAERFARRLEGAAELPSEPAPRERGWWDDLPPALRGVLAELEAVLPDAEAATRAALGPAFRDERSVRAELAALDRRIGEVEGEAAVHLRRRGASLRARLGSRPSLAPGRLARMRKKLAGRLARARAERRIDGVWRAALAASEGEWGREVVDLARRDPRAGRALEAVLALKPAYRNLGLKVLGRRTGAPPWELLEEAPNRAFLECLRGQGLCVEPWIEGTACEVVAADGTRLRVAIEKDPLEALFLGAHFSTCLSPQREFFWSAVVNVADVNKQVVYARDACGKVVGRQLLALTADGGLLAYHPYAHDETLGFPTLARAFAAELADAMGARQLRAGKVLALLARDWYDDGPIELRAEWAFLAPWGEFHNGLPEVAPDDLLAHLASHRPVEEWDAAALYRLLYLVSLGARGELLPPLLPALRRAGLDREACLLAARLAWLGGDRALAESFLGEVPVTRTWVRGLDWKCREVLLEVLSHLDPVRALAALRWTARRASGPEEEWDTDRRELWARAYEATHRAARAARLRARWRRVDQREYQRE
;
A
#
# COMPACT_ATOMS: atom_id res chain seq x y z
N MET A 1 -40.73 -33.64 5.51
CA MET A 1 -39.70 -32.56 5.61
C MET A 1 -40.28 -31.39 6.40
N ARG A 2 -39.62 -30.93 7.47
CA ARG A 2 -39.97 -29.67 8.16
C ARG A 2 -39.74 -28.44 7.24
N PRO A 3 -40.42 -27.30 7.44
CA PRO A 3 -40.07 -26.09 6.71
C PRO A 3 -38.64 -25.66 7.07
N ARG A 4 -37.88 -25.15 6.10
CA ARG A 4 -36.67 -24.40 6.42
C ARG A 4 -37.11 -23.07 7.03
N GLN A 5 -37.11 -22.98 8.35
CA GLN A 5 -36.86 -21.70 9.03
C GLN A 5 -35.66 -21.00 8.35
N PRO A 6 -35.61 -19.66 8.30
CA PRO A 6 -34.37 -18.98 7.92
C PRO A 6 -33.27 -19.50 8.84
N ARG A 7 -32.30 -20.24 8.28
CA ARG A 7 -31.26 -20.94 9.05
C ARG A 7 -30.59 -19.91 9.97
N LYS A 8 -30.33 -20.23 11.24
CA LYS A 8 -29.59 -19.33 12.15
C LYS A 8 -28.33 -18.75 11.47
N ARG A 9 -27.65 -19.55 10.65
CA ARG A 9 -26.54 -19.15 9.76
C ARG A 9 -26.79 -17.91 8.88
N SER A 10 -28.00 -17.63 8.37
CA SER A 10 -28.25 -16.42 7.55
C SER A 10 -28.34 -15.15 8.38
N THR A 11 -28.91 -15.21 9.59
CA THR A 11 -28.92 -14.07 10.52
C THR A 11 -27.52 -13.83 11.07
N THR A 12 -26.79 -14.88 11.46
CA THR A 12 -25.39 -14.77 11.90
C THR A 12 -24.48 -14.25 10.79
N ALA A 13 -24.57 -14.79 9.56
CA ALA A 13 -23.74 -14.32 8.44
C ALA A 13 -24.05 -12.87 8.03
N ASN A 14 -25.32 -12.43 8.11
CA ASN A 14 -25.67 -11.04 7.86
C ASN A 14 -25.19 -10.11 8.99
N ARG A 15 -25.19 -10.56 10.26
CA ARG A 15 -24.56 -9.80 11.36
C ARG A 15 -23.04 -9.69 11.18
N ALA A 16 -22.35 -10.78 10.87
CA ALA A 16 -20.89 -10.76 10.64
C ALA A 16 -20.49 -9.86 9.46
N ARG A 17 -21.23 -9.93 8.35
CA ARG A 17 -21.06 -9.01 7.20
C ARG A 17 -21.35 -7.55 7.54
N LEU A 18 -22.29 -7.31 8.44
CA LEU A 18 -22.64 -5.97 8.89
C LEU A 18 -21.60 -5.39 9.85
N ALA A 19 -21.09 -6.20 10.78
CA ALA A 19 -19.97 -5.83 11.65
C ALA A 19 -18.76 -5.39 10.81
N LYS A 20 -18.30 -6.23 9.87
CA LYS A 20 -17.22 -5.89 8.92
C LYS A 20 -17.47 -4.64 8.09
N ARG A 21 -18.74 -4.33 7.76
CA ARG A 21 -19.10 -3.09 7.04
C ARG A 21 -19.16 -1.86 7.95
N LEU A 22 -19.49 -2.01 9.23
CA LEU A 22 -19.43 -0.93 10.23
C LEU A 22 -17.97 -0.62 10.61
N GLU A 23 -17.18 -1.66 10.86
CA GLU A 23 -15.72 -1.67 11.05
C GLU A 23 -15.02 -0.90 9.91
N TRP A 24 -15.21 -1.33 8.65
CA TRP A 24 -14.59 -0.68 7.49
C TRP A 24 -15.08 0.76 7.25
N ALA A 25 -16.39 1.01 7.39
CA ALA A 25 -16.95 2.34 7.08
C ALA A 25 -16.63 3.39 8.14
N ALA A 26 -16.72 3.03 9.42
CA ALA A 26 -16.76 3.98 10.53
C ALA A 26 -15.88 3.58 11.73
N GLY A 27 -15.15 2.46 11.67
CA GLY A 27 -14.21 2.05 12.72
C GLY A 27 -13.08 3.05 12.91
N TRP A 28 -12.67 3.74 11.84
CA TRP A 28 -11.61 4.76 11.89
C TRP A 28 -11.95 5.96 12.80
N LEU A 29 -13.25 6.25 13.03
CA LEU A 29 -13.71 7.28 13.96
C LEU A 29 -13.39 6.97 15.44
N ARG A 30 -12.87 5.77 15.74
CA ARG A 30 -12.31 5.44 17.06
C ARG A 30 -10.88 5.95 17.26
N GLY A 31 -10.23 6.44 16.20
CA GLY A 31 -8.88 7.02 16.30
C GLY A 31 -8.84 8.46 16.84
N TYR A 32 -7.63 9.01 16.87
CA TYR A 32 -7.34 10.38 17.30
C TYR A 32 -6.28 11.03 16.37
N PRO A 33 -6.29 12.37 16.19
CA PRO A 33 -5.36 13.05 15.30
C PRO A 33 -3.92 13.05 15.86
N VAL A 34 -2.92 12.86 14.98
CA VAL A 34 -1.49 12.82 15.32
C VAL A 34 -0.64 13.46 14.22
N GLU A 35 0.05 14.55 14.57
CA GLU A 35 0.97 15.30 13.70
C GLU A 35 0.41 15.70 12.32
N ARG A 36 1.30 16.14 11.40
CA ARG A 36 0.95 16.82 10.15
C ARG A 36 1.72 16.23 8.97
N VAL A 37 1.09 15.34 8.22
CA VAL A 37 1.67 14.73 7.02
C VAL A 37 1.37 15.54 5.75
N ARG A 38 0.19 16.18 5.63
CA ARG A 38 -0.16 17.08 4.51
C ARG A 38 -0.85 18.38 4.94
N ARG A 39 -1.19 19.24 3.96
CA ARG A 39 -1.90 20.52 4.17
C ARG A 39 -3.41 20.33 4.37
N ASP A 40 -3.94 19.30 3.76
CA ASP A 40 -5.34 19.05 3.40
C ASP A 40 -5.91 17.80 4.10
N ALA A 41 -5.04 16.89 4.55
CA ALA A 41 -5.39 15.74 5.38
C ALA A 41 -4.78 15.85 6.79
N LEU A 42 -5.50 15.32 7.77
CA LEU A 42 -5.00 15.00 9.11
C LEU A 42 -4.46 13.56 9.12
N SER A 43 -3.34 13.32 9.78
CA SER A 43 -2.97 11.95 10.15
C SER A 43 -3.71 11.54 11.42
N TRP A 44 -4.20 10.30 11.45
CA TRP A 44 -5.18 9.83 12.41
C TRP A 44 -4.80 8.43 12.87
N CYS A 45 -4.39 8.31 14.13
CA CYS A 45 -4.01 7.04 14.75
C CYS A 45 -5.27 6.28 15.14
N LEU A 46 -5.52 5.13 14.53
CA LEU A 46 -6.61 4.25 14.95
C LEU A 46 -6.31 3.71 16.34
N LEU A 47 -7.23 3.88 17.30
CA LEU A 47 -7.18 3.07 18.52
C LEU A 47 -7.26 1.59 18.11
N PRO A 48 -6.30 0.73 18.52
CA PRO A 48 -6.39 -0.69 18.24
C PRO A 48 -7.66 -1.27 18.87
N GLU A 49 -8.19 -2.34 18.28
CA GLU A 49 -9.31 -3.06 18.93
C GLU A 49 -8.85 -3.58 20.31
N PRO A 50 -9.67 -3.51 21.37
CA PRO A 50 -9.25 -3.95 22.70
C PRO A 50 -8.76 -5.41 22.69
N GLY A 51 -7.46 -5.60 22.95
CA GLY A 51 -6.73 -6.88 22.85
C GLY A 51 -5.66 -6.90 21.75
N SER A 52 -5.90 -6.21 20.62
CA SER A 52 -5.00 -6.19 19.45
C SER A 52 -3.59 -5.73 19.79
N THR A 53 -2.61 -6.62 19.58
CA THR A 53 -1.18 -6.33 19.72
C THR A 53 -0.61 -5.44 18.61
N ARG A 54 -1.35 -5.21 17.51
CA ARG A 54 -0.96 -4.24 16.48
C ARG A 54 -0.94 -2.83 17.09
N GLY A 55 0.14 -2.08 16.87
CA GLY A 55 0.15 -0.65 17.14
C GLY A 55 -0.91 0.08 16.31
N GLY A 56 -1.33 1.25 16.79
CA GLY A 56 -2.36 2.05 16.14
C GLY A 56 -2.00 2.36 14.69
N GLU A 57 -2.90 2.01 13.77
CA GLU A 57 -2.71 2.21 12.34
C GLU A 57 -2.84 3.71 12.01
N LEU A 58 -1.85 4.29 11.34
CA LEU A 58 -1.91 5.67 10.87
C LEU A 58 -2.68 5.71 9.55
N VAL A 59 -3.85 6.34 9.54
CA VAL A 59 -4.61 6.63 8.32
C VAL A 59 -4.63 8.13 8.04
N GLU A 60 -4.61 8.53 6.77
CA GLU A 60 -4.91 9.91 6.37
C GLU A 60 -6.43 10.12 6.37
N VAL A 61 -6.88 11.23 6.93
CA VAL A 61 -8.30 11.64 7.01
C VAL A 61 -8.45 13.03 6.42
N ASP A 62 -9.18 13.09 5.32
CA ASP A 62 -9.56 14.30 4.60
C ASP A 62 -11.09 14.47 4.58
N ALA A 63 -11.59 15.51 3.89
CA ALA A 63 -13.02 15.77 3.76
C ALA A 63 -13.75 14.70 2.91
N ALA A 64 -13.06 14.07 1.95
CA ALA A 64 -13.64 13.01 1.13
C ALA A 64 -13.93 11.75 1.96
N ARG A 65 -13.01 11.37 2.85
CA ARG A 65 -13.13 10.25 3.80
C ARG A 65 -14.27 10.45 4.79
N VAL A 66 -14.48 11.68 5.25
CA VAL A 66 -15.65 12.06 6.05
C VAL A 66 -16.95 11.86 5.24
N VAL A 67 -17.02 12.35 4.01
CA VAL A 67 -18.20 12.23 3.14
C VAL A 67 -18.50 10.77 2.75
N GLU A 68 -17.49 9.98 2.37
CA GLU A 68 -17.61 8.53 2.13
C GLU A 68 -18.24 7.84 3.35
N THR A 69 -17.75 8.16 4.55
CA THR A 69 -18.22 7.56 5.80
C THR A 69 -19.68 7.91 6.08
N ARG A 70 -20.10 9.17 5.90
CA ARG A 70 -21.53 9.57 5.99
C ARG A 70 -22.39 8.79 4.99
N ARG A 71 -21.94 8.65 3.73
CA ARG A 71 -22.62 7.85 2.69
C ARG A 71 -22.70 6.37 3.07
N ALA A 72 -21.63 5.79 3.61
CA ALA A 72 -21.57 4.38 4.02
C ALA A 72 -22.49 4.08 5.21
N VAL A 73 -22.52 4.94 6.23
CA VAL A 73 -23.43 4.87 7.39
C VAL A 73 -24.90 4.89 6.95
N LEU A 74 -25.27 5.79 6.03
CA LEU A 74 -26.62 5.85 5.46
C LEU A 74 -26.95 4.61 4.60
N ARG A 75 -26.01 4.11 3.79
CA ARG A 75 -26.13 2.84 3.04
C ARG A 75 -26.37 1.66 4.01
N ILE A 76 -25.69 1.64 5.16
CA ILE A 76 -25.83 0.61 6.20
C ILE A 76 -27.20 0.68 6.89
N ARG A 77 -27.63 1.86 7.36
CA ARG A 77 -28.94 2.08 8.02
C ARG A 77 -30.11 1.65 7.12
N ARG A 78 -30.06 1.98 5.82
CA ARG A 78 -31.06 1.56 4.83
C ARG A 78 -30.98 0.07 4.45
N GLY A 79 -29.77 -0.49 4.33
CA GLY A 79 -29.54 -1.86 3.85
C GLY A 79 -29.82 -2.97 4.89
N PHE A 80 -29.71 -2.67 6.18
CA PHE A 80 -29.73 -3.68 7.25
C PHE A 80 -30.72 -3.42 8.41
N PRO A 81 -31.96 -2.95 8.17
CA PRO A 81 -32.88 -2.47 9.22
C PRO A 81 -33.26 -3.52 10.29
N ARG A 82 -33.11 -4.83 10.01
CA ARG A 82 -33.37 -5.92 10.96
C ARG A 82 -32.12 -6.50 11.63
N ALA A 83 -30.93 -6.10 11.19
CA ALA A 83 -29.65 -6.62 11.71
C ALA A 83 -28.86 -5.55 12.46
N LEU A 84 -28.99 -4.28 12.06
CA LEU A 84 -28.32 -3.14 12.69
C LEU A 84 -28.76 -2.88 14.15
N PRO A 85 -30.06 -2.92 14.53
CA PRO A 85 -30.45 -2.75 15.93
C PRO A 85 -29.84 -3.80 16.87
N ALA A 86 -29.54 -4.98 16.33
CA ALA A 86 -28.92 -6.08 17.07
C ALA A 86 -27.38 -6.03 17.12
N LEU A 87 -26.77 -4.92 16.67
CA LEU A 87 -25.34 -4.62 16.83
C LEU A 87 -25.09 -3.25 17.48
N VAL A 88 -25.92 -2.23 17.19
CA VAL A 88 -25.73 -0.86 17.69
C VAL A 88 -26.84 -0.38 18.64
N GLY A 89 -27.81 -1.23 18.99
CA GLY A 89 -28.94 -0.87 19.85
C GLY A 89 -29.89 0.11 19.16
N ALA A 90 -30.03 1.31 19.74
CA ALA A 90 -30.85 2.38 19.17
C ALA A 90 -30.19 2.95 17.91
N VAL A 91 -30.65 2.48 16.74
CA VAL A 91 -30.07 2.80 15.42
C VAL A 91 -30.03 4.30 15.12
N ASP A 92 -31.01 5.05 15.59
CA ASP A 92 -31.12 6.48 15.31
C ASP A 92 -30.12 7.27 16.17
N ALA A 93 -30.07 7.03 17.49
CA ALA A 93 -29.06 7.58 18.39
C ALA A 93 -27.62 7.17 17.99
N TRP A 94 -27.40 5.93 17.51
CA TRP A 94 -26.12 5.53 16.92
C TRP A 94 -25.80 6.35 15.66
N SER A 95 -26.78 6.53 14.78
CA SER A 95 -26.63 7.33 13.56
C SER A 95 -26.33 8.79 13.88
N GLU A 96 -26.93 9.36 14.93
CA GLU A 96 -26.72 10.74 15.40
C GLU A 96 -25.32 10.90 15.99
N ASN A 97 -24.90 10.00 16.90
CA ASN A 97 -23.56 10.01 17.48
C ASN A 97 -22.45 9.90 16.42
N VAL A 98 -22.66 9.08 15.37
CA VAL A 98 -21.70 8.94 14.26
C VAL A 98 -21.67 10.19 13.38
N GLN A 99 -22.81 10.85 13.12
CA GLN A 99 -22.80 12.14 12.40
C GLN A 99 -22.10 13.22 13.24
N ALA A 100 -22.41 13.34 14.54
CA ALA A 100 -21.78 14.30 15.44
C ALA A 100 -20.27 14.05 15.66
N ALA A 101 -19.76 12.84 15.39
CA ALA A 101 -18.33 12.58 15.27
C ALA A 101 -17.78 13.11 13.93
N LEU A 102 -18.45 12.80 12.82
CA LEU A 102 -18.07 13.23 11.47
C LEU A 102 -18.13 14.76 11.28
N ASP A 103 -19.06 15.46 11.94
CA ASP A 103 -19.15 16.93 11.95
C ASP A 103 -17.93 17.56 12.61
N ARG A 104 -17.45 16.97 13.72
CA ARG A 104 -16.26 17.41 14.43
C ARG A 104 -14.98 17.13 13.64
N VAL A 105 -14.88 15.97 12.97
CA VAL A 105 -13.75 15.67 12.09
C VAL A 105 -13.74 16.58 10.85
N ASP A 106 -14.88 16.86 10.22
CA ASP A 106 -14.98 17.80 9.09
C ASP A 106 -14.48 19.19 9.49
N ALA A 107 -14.92 19.70 10.65
CA ALA A 107 -14.46 20.98 11.19
C ALA A 107 -12.94 21.00 11.46
N ALA A 108 -12.38 19.92 12.00
CA ALA A 108 -10.94 19.80 12.25
C ALA A 108 -10.12 19.75 10.94
N VAL A 109 -10.59 19.02 9.92
CA VAL A 109 -9.95 18.97 8.59
C VAL A 109 -10.00 20.35 7.91
N ARG A 110 -11.15 21.02 7.91
CA ARG A 110 -11.30 22.36 7.28
C ARG A 110 -10.52 23.47 8.01
N ALA A 111 -10.36 23.36 9.33
CA ALA A 111 -9.50 24.26 10.09
C ALA A 111 -8.01 24.03 9.77
N HIS A 112 -7.62 22.81 9.40
CA HIS A 112 -6.26 22.45 9.02
C HIS A 112 -5.91 22.79 7.57
N SER A 113 -6.86 22.64 6.64
CA SER A 113 -6.74 23.05 5.23
C SER A 113 -6.73 24.58 5.05
N GLY A 114 -7.29 25.31 6.02
CA GLY A 114 -7.34 26.77 6.02
C GLY A 114 -8.66 27.36 5.50
N GLU A 115 -9.62 26.52 5.10
CA GLU A 115 -10.99 26.96 4.76
C GLU A 115 -11.67 27.66 5.94
N LEU A 116 -11.55 27.07 7.14
CA LEU A 116 -12.04 27.66 8.38
C LEU A 116 -10.90 28.40 9.07
N SER A 117 -10.72 29.67 8.72
CA SER A 117 -9.81 30.59 9.40
C SER A 117 -10.57 31.49 10.40
N PRO A 118 -10.83 31.04 11.63
CA PRO A 118 -11.29 31.93 12.69
C PRO A 118 -10.17 32.93 13.02
N ARG A 119 -10.53 34.20 13.26
CA ARG A 119 -9.58 35.20 13.79
C ARG A 119 -8.95 34.67 15.07
N ARG A 120 -7.64 34.37 15.04
CA ARG A 120 -6.90 33.86 16.19
C ARG A 120 -7.11 34.79 17.41
N PRO A 121 -7.55 34.28 18.57
CA PRO A 121 -7.43 35.04 19.81
C PRO A 121 -5.94 35.22 20.13
N ALA A 122 -5.50 36.48 20.25
CA ALA A 122 -4.10 36.81 20.47
C ALA A 122 -3.64 36.36 21.87
N GLY A 123 -2.91 35.24 21.93
CA GLY A 123 -2.28 34.75 23.17
C GLY A 123 -2.06 33.23 23.24
N ALA A 124 -2.82 32.43 22.49
CA ALA A 124 -2.75 30.96 22.60
C ALA A 124 -1.48 30.38 21.96
N ARG A 125 -0.49 30.02 22.79
CA ARG A 125 0.68 29.19 22.41
C ARG A 125 0.54 27.79 23.00
N GLY A 126 0.29 26.81 22.14
CA GLY A 126 0.30 25.37 22.42
C GLY A 126 0.43 24.59 21.10
N PRO A 127 0.83 23.31 21.11
CA PRO A 127 0.86 22.47 19.92
C PRO A 127 -0.51 22.36 19.25
N ALA A 128 -0.53 22.29 17.92
CA ALA A 128 -1.78 22.30 17.14
C ALA A 128 -2.72 21.13 17.52
N THR A 129 -2.15 19.99 17.94
CA THR A 129 -2.87 18.79 18.40
C THR A 129 -3.78 19.07 19.60
N GLU A 130 -3.32 19.83 20.61
CA GLU A 130 -4.16 20.16 21.78
C GLU A 130 -5.35 21.05 21.38
N GLN A 131 -5.12 22.01 20.49
CA GLN A 131 -6.18 22.88 19.98
C GLN A 131 -7.20 22.09 19.13
N LEU A 132 -6.75 21.09 18.37
CA LEU A 132 -7.62 20.15 17.67
C LEU A 132 -8.46 19.31 18.64
N LEU A 133 -7.83 18.67 19.64
CA LEU A 133 -8.53 17.83 20.63
C LEU A 133 -9.58 18.63 21.43
N TRP A 134 -9.29 19.90 21.74
CA TRP A 134 -10.24 20.80 22.37
C TRP A 134 -11.41 21.17 21.44
N ALA A 135 -11.15 21.46 20.16
CA ALA A 135 -12.19 21.70 19.15
C ALA A 135 -13.06 20.46 18.86
N LEU A 136 -12.49 19.25 18.98
CA LEU A 136 -13.19 17.97 18.94
C LEU A 136 -14.03 17.70 20.21
N GLY A 137 -14.00 18.57 21.22
CA GLY A 137 -14.75 18.40 22.47
C GLY A 137 -14.34 17.16 23.27
N TRP A 138 -13.06 16.78 23.21
CA TRP A 138 -12.51 15.61 23.90
C TRP A 138 -11.96 16.03 25.28
N GLN A 139 -12.53 15.48 26.35
CA GLN A 139 -12.07 15.74 27.73
C GLN A 139 -12.16 14.49 28.62
N PRO A 140 -11.04 14.05 29.21
CA PRO A 140 -11.02 13.40 30.52
C PRO A 140 -11.31 14.42 31.64
N ASP A 141 -11.68 13.96 32.83
CA ASP A 141 -12.30 14.76 33.91
C ASP A 141 -11.68 16.14 34.21
N ALA A 142 -12.48 17.20 33.98
CA ALA A 142 -12.03 18.58 33.91
C ALA A 142 -11.80 19.31 35.27
N ARG A 143 -11.84 18.61 36.41
CA ARG A 143 -11.80 19.27 37.74
C ARG A 143 -10.40 19.54 38.28
N VAL A 144 -9.38 18.77 37.90
CA VAL A 144 -8.00 18.89 38.44
C VAL A 144 -7.14 19.88 37.66
N ALA A 145 -7.39 20.07 36.36
CA ALA A 145 -6.56 20.90 35.48
C ALA A 145 -6.61 22.40 35.82
N THR A 146 -7.79 22.92 36.18
CA THR A 146 -8.05 24.37 36.30
C THR A 146 -7.28 25.03 37.44
N GLU A 147 -7.10 24.34 38.57
CA GLU A 147 -6.33 24.85 39.71
C GLU A 147 -4.81 24.74 39.44
N ARG A 148 -4.38 23.60 38.88
CA ARG A 148 -2.96 23.30 38.59
C ARG A 148 -2.38 24.19 37.49
N ALA A 149 -3.18 24.57 36.48
CA ALA A 149 -2.79 25.54 35.46
C ALA A 149 -2.56 26.95 36.05
N ARG A 150 -3.33 27.33 37.07
CA ARG A 150 -3.23 28.64 37.74
C ARG A 150 -1.94 28.77 38.54
N GLU A 151 -1.53 27.69 39.21
CA GLU A 151 -0.27 27.58 39.95
C GLU A 151 0.96 27.61 39.03
N LEU A 152 0.90 26.93 37.87
CA LEU A 152 1.97 26.92 36.87
C LEU A 152 2.26 28.31 36.28
N LEU A 153 1.22 29.06 35.90
CA LEU A 153 1.36 30.40 35.31
C LEU A 153 2.03 31.40 36.27
N ASP A 154 1.62 31.37 37.55
CA ASP A 154 2.15 32.25 38.59
C ASP A 154 3.62 31.88 38.97
N ARG A 155 4.01 30.61 38.78
CA ARG A 155 5.39 30.13 38.96
C ARG A 155 6.33 30.60 37.85
N GLU A 156 5.91 30.54 36.59
CA GLU A 156 6.74 30.97 35.44
C GLU A 156 6.80 32.50 35.27
N GLY A 157 5.74 33.23 35.58
CA GLY A 157 5.79 34.71 35.63
C GLY A 157 6.91 35.21 36.57
N ARG A 158 7.03 34.59 37.75
CA ARG A 158 8.12 34.84 38.71
C ARG A 158 9.49 34.32 38.26
N ARG A 159 9.61 33.52 37.19
CA ARG A 159 10.88 33.09 36.61
C ARG A 159 11.37 34.06 35.54
N LEU A 160 10.49 34.43 34.60
CA LEU A 160 10.81 35.36 33.52
C LEU A 160 11.21 36.76 34.01
N ALA A 161 10.51 37.29 35.02
CA ALA A 161 10.86 38.59 35.63
C ALA A 161 12.29 38.64 36.20
N ARG A 162 12.82 37.51 36.70
CA ARG A 162 14.20 37.40 37.23
C ARG A 162 15.26 37.24 36.13
N ILE A 163 14.86 36.92 34.89
CA ILE A 163 15.75 36.81 33.73
C ILE A 163 15.90 38.20 33.07
N ALA A 164 14.78 38.92 32.88
CA ALA A 164 14.78 40.26 32.29
C ALA A 164 15.64 41.26 33.10
N ALA A 165 15.58 41.21 34.43
CA ALA A 165 16.30 42.12 35.33
C ALA A 165 17.83 41.93 35.41
N ARG A 166 18.46 41.15 34.51
CA ARG A 166 19.86 40.72 34.64
C ARG A 166 20.77 40.89 33.41
N ARG A 167 20.31 41.39 32.26
CA ARG A 167 21.17 41.53 31.07
C ARG A 167 20.92 42.80 30.23
N ALA A 168 21.95 43.64 30.21
CA ALA A 168 22.25 44.77 29.30
C ALA A 168 23.78 44.98 29.37
N PRO A 169 24.46 45.77 28.51
CA PRO A 169 23.92 46.72 27.52
C PRO A 169 24.59 46.70 26.12
N ASP A 170 23.82 46.87 25.04
CA ASP A 170 24.35 47.48 23.80
C ASP A 170 23.23 48.12 22.95
N ARG A 171 23.25 49.47 22.85
CA ARG A 171 22.12 50.25 22.29
C ARG A 171 22.02 50.27 20.77
N ARG A 172 23.05 49.84 20.03
CA ARG A 172 22.99 49.80 18.56
C ARG A 172 22.16 48.62 18.04
N LEU A 173 22.25 47.46 18.70
CA LEU A 173 21.41 46.32 18.35
C LEU A 173 19.95 46.55 18.76
N GLU A 174 19.72 47.25 19.87
CA GLU A 174 18.41 47.64 20.38
C GLU A 174 17.60 48.48 19.37
N LEU A 175 18.23 49.44 18.69
CA LEU A 175 17.59 50.27 17.68
C LEU A 175 17.24 49.48 16.40
N LEU A 176 18.15 48.61 15.94
CA LEU A 176 17.93 47.77 14.76
C LEU A 176 16.85 46.71 14.99
N LEU A 177 16.82 46.10 16.18
CA LEU A 177 15.73 45.21 16.59
C LEU A 177 14.41 45.96 16.76
N HIS A 178 14.41 47.21 17.27
CA HIS A 178 13.19 48.02 17.29
C HIS A 178 12.65 48.30 15.89
N LEU A 179 13.49 48.73 14.93
CA LEU A 179 13.03 48.92 13.54
C LEU A 179 12.52 47.60 12.94
N HIS A 180 13.24 46.50 13.09
CA HIS A 180 12.84 45.21 12.53
C HIS A 180 11.53 44.70 13.14
N CYS A 181 11.35 44.78 14.46
CA CYS A 181 10.13 44.36 15.13
C CYS A 181 8.94 45.31 14.87
N LEU A 182 9.16 46.62 14.68
CA LEU A 182 8.10 47.55 14.27
C LEU A 182 7.63 47.26 12.84
N LEU A 183 8.56 46.94 11.93
CA LEU A 183 8.26 46.56 10.55
C LEU A 183 7.59 45.18 10.42
N GLU A 184 7.92 44.20 11.28
CA GLU A 184 7.19 42.92 11.33
C GLU A 184 5.83 43.01 12.05
N ALA A 185 5.68 43.88 13.05
CA ALA A 185 4.44 43.99 13.82
C ALA A 185 3.33 44.78 13.10
N HIS A 186 3.69 45.71 12.20
CA HIS A 186 2.77 46.68 11.60
C HIS A 186 2.93 46.78 10.08
N GLY A 187 2.70 45.66 9.38
CA GLY A 187 2.41 45.67 7.94
C GLY A 187 1.15 46.49 7.60
N PRO A 188 0.92 46.78 6.31
CA PRO A 188 1.16 48.09 5.68
C PRO A 188 0.32 49.30 6.18
N ASP A 189 -0.60 49.13 7.11
CA ASP A 189 -1.46 50.20 7.64
C ASP A 189 -0.83 50.89 8.86
N LEU A 190 0.07 51.85 8.60
CA LEU A 190 0.77 52.64 9.62
C LEU A 190 -0.11 53.84 10.09
N PRO A 191 -0.19 54.15 11.40
CA PRO A 191 -0.99 55.28 11.88
C PRO A 191 -0.55 56.64 11.33
N GLY A 192 -1.51 57.45 10.88
CA GLY A 192 -1.27 58.70 10.13
C GLY A 192 -0.35 59.74 10.79
N ALA A 193 -0.21 59.70 12.12
CA ALA A 193 0.70 60.59 12.86
C ALA A 193 2.19 60.44 12.47
N LEU A 194 2.59 59.38 11.74
CA LEU A 194 3.93 59.27 11.16
C LEU A 194 4.03 59.85 9.72
N LEU A 195 2.90 59.97 9.01
CA LEU A 195 2.82 60.59 7.69
C LEU A 195 2.77 62.11 7.80
N ASP A 196 2.05 62.65 8.80
CA ASP A 196 2.02 64.09 9.08
C ASP A 196 3.43 64.66 9.39
N ALA A 197 4.34 63.82 9.91
CA ALA A 197 5.74 64.16 10.17
C ALA A 197 6.65 64.12 8.92
N PHE A 198 6.16 63.63 7.78
CA PHE A 198 6.85 63.57 6.49
C PHE A 198 6.16 64.43 5.40
N ALA A 199 5.02 65.06 5.70
CA ALA A 199 4.18 65.75 4.73
C ALA A 199 4.61 67.20 4.40
N ASP A 200 5.54 67.78 5.17
CA ASP A 200 5.85 69.22 5.11
C ASP A 200 7.32 69.52 4.78
N GLU A 201 7.82 68.97 3.67
CA GLU A 201 8.60 69.74 2.70
C GLU A 201 8.56 69.08 1.30
N ARG A 202 8.55 69.89 0.23
CA ARG A 202 8.21 69.42 -1.13
C ARG A 202 9.44 68.96 -1.91
N LEU A 203 9.43 67.71 -2.37
CA LEU A 203 10.38 67.22 -3.38
C LEU A 203 9.66 66.61 -4.60
N ASP A 204 10.15 67.00 -5.77
CA ASP A 204 9.70 66.57 -7.09
C ASP A 204 10.54 65.35 -7.54
N PRO A 205 9.93 64.18 -7.85
CA PRO A 205 10.66 62.99 -8.27
C PRO A 205 11.57 63.19 -9.50
N ASP A 206 11.18 64.02 -10.46
CA ASP A 206 11.95 64.23 -11.71
C ASP A 206 13.19 65.11 -11.47
N ARG A 207 13.20 65.85 -10.35
CA ARG A 207 14.33 66.69 -9.94
C ARG A 207 15.41 65.92 -9.19
N LEU A 208 15.08 64.76 -8.61
CA LEU A 208 16.03 63.88 -7.89
C LEU A 208 17.06 63.19 -8.80
N TRP A 209 16.82 63.17 -10.11
CA TRP A 209 17.65 62.46 -11.10
C TRP A 209 18.42 63.38 -12.06
N SER A 210 18.21 64.70 -12.02
CA SER A 210 18.67 65.62 -13.06
C SER A 210 19.96 66.40 -12.73
N GLU A 211 20.29 66.68 -11.46
CA GLU A 211 21.58 67.32 -11.10
C GLU A 211 22.26 66.65 -9.88
N PRO A 212 23.60 66.43 -9.87
CA PRO A 212 24.28 65.73 -8.77
C PRO A 212 24.41 66.53 -7.46
N ALA A 213 24.29 67.86 -7.51
CA ALA A 213 24.77 68.74 -6.44
C ALA A 213 23.92 68.79 -5.17
N GLU A 214 22.64 68.39 -5.24
CA GLU A 214 21.67 68.51 -4.14
C GLU A 214 21.29 67.15 -3.49
N ARG A 215 22.08 66.08 -3.72
CA ARG A 215 21.82 64.76 -3.13
C ARG A 215 22.04 64.73 -1.60
N PRO A 216 21.10 64.19 -0.80
CA PRO A 216 21.32 63.98 0.63
C PRO A 216 22.49 63.05 0.95
N ALA A 217 23.22 63.37 2.02
CA ALA A 217 24.43 62.67 2.48
C ALA A 217 24.42 61.13 2.48
N PRO A 218 23.34 60.39 2.86
CA PRO A 218 23.36 58.93 2.83
C PRO A 218 23.55 58.32 1.43
N PHE A 219 23.24 59.03 0.34
CA PHE A 219 23.50 58.53 -1.02
C PHE A 219 24.95 58.69 -1.46
N ALA A 220 25.62 59.79 -1.06
CA ALA A 220 27.06 59.97 -1.32
C ALA A 220 27.91 58.87 -0.63
N ALA A 221 27.45 58.34 0.51
CA ALA A 221 28.07 57.19 1.17
C ALA A 221 27.91 55.89 0.36
N LEU A 222 26.82 55.72 -0.39
CA LEU A 222 26.58 54.56 -1.24
C LEU A 222 27.45 54.59 -2.50
N ASP A 223 27.52 55.75 -3.18
CA ASP A 223 28.37 55.94 -4.36
C ASP A 223 29.85 55.67 -4.03
N SER A 224 30.32 56.16 -2.87
CA SER A 224 31.69 55.90 -2.37
C SER A 224 31.94 54.42 -2.04
N ALA A 225 30.95 53.70 -1.49
CA ALA A 225 31.05 52.27 -1.24
C ALA A 225 31.11 51.44 -2.53
N ILE A 226 30.39 51.84 -3.58
CA ILE A 226 30.40 51.18 -4.89
C ILE A 226 31.76 51.34 -5.57
N VAL A 227 32.36 52.54 -5.55
CA VAL A 227 33.71 52.79 -6.09
C VAL A 227 34.77 51.94 -5.35
N SER A 228 34.65 51.80 -4.03
CA SER A 228 35.52 50.93 -3.21
C SER A 228 35.49 49.46 -3.66
N TRP A 229 34.30 48.90 -3.93
CA TRP A 229 34.13 47.49 -4.31
C TRP A 229 34.77 47.08 -5.66
N VAL A 230 35.12 48.03 -6.53
CA VAL A 230 35.75 47.71 -7.83
C VAL A 230 37.21 47.23 -7.66
N ALA A 231 37.87 47.57 -6.55
CA ALA A 231 39.25 47.18 -6.27
C ALA A 231 39.41 45.70 -5.84
N GLU A 232 38.37 45.10 -5.24
CA GLU A 232 38.42 43.80 -4.56
C GLU A 232 38.55 42.57 -5.51
N PRO A 233 38.93 41.37 -5.00
CA PRO A 233 39.25 40.19 -5.79
C PRO A 233 38.21 39.66 -6.80
N LYS A 234 38.68 38.73 -7.62
CA LYS A 234 38.01 38.21 -8.83
C LYS A 234 36.63 37.61 -8.55
N GLU A 235 36.46 36.99 -7.39
CA GLU A 235 35.23 36.35 -6.92
C GLU A 235 34.14 37.39 -6.63
N VAL A 236 34.50 38.53 -6.02
CA VAL A 236 33.58 39.64 -5.70
C VAL A 236 33.10 40.32 -6.98
N ARG A 237 34.03 40.61 -7.91
CA ARG A 237 33.71 41.13 -9.26
C ARG A 237 32.77 40.19 -10.04
N ALA A 238 32.99 38.88 -9.93
CA ALA A 238 32.09 37.88 -10.52
C ALA A 238 30.74 37.74 -9.77
N GLY A 239 30.60 38.28 -8.55
CA GLY A 239 29.33 38.44 -7.85
C GLY A 239 28.55 39.63 -8.38
N VAL A 240 29.17 40.82 -8.39
CA VAL A 240 28.56 42.09 -8.83
C VAL A 240 28.08 42.01 -10.29
N LEU A 241 28.88 41.45 -11.20
CA LEU A 241 28.48 41.29 -12.61
C LEU A 241 27.26 40.35 -12.78
N ARG A 242 27.10 39.34 -11.92
CA ARG A 242 25.91 38.45 -11.91
C ARG A 242 24.69 39.08 -11.24
N LEU A 243 24.87 40.16 -10.47
CA LEU A 243 23.77 40.97 -9.95
C LEU A 243 23.29 41.94 -11.04
N LEU A 244 24.20 42.68 -11.67
CA LEU A 244 23.89 43.62 -12.76
C LEU A 244 23.26 42.93 -13.97
N SER A 245 23.74 41.73 -14.36
CA SER A 245 23.14 40.93 -15.44
C SER A 245 21.75 40.35 -15.14
N ARG A 246 21.15 40.69 -13.98
CA ARG A 246 19.76 40.37 -13.61
C ARG A 246 18.88 41.61 -13.49
N LEU A 247 19.45 42.80 -13.62
CA LEU A 247 18.79 44.09 -13.37
C LEU A 247 18.65 44.95 -14.63
N LEU A 248 19.38 44.64 -15.70
CA LEU A 248 19.34 45.36 -16.99
C LEU A 248 19.13 44.42 -18.18
N PRO A 249 18.34 44.81 -19.21
CA PRO A 249 18.25 44.09 -20.48
C PRO A 249 19.60 44.05 -21.22
N LEU A 250 19.83 42.98 -21.99
CA LEU A 250 21.11 42.76 -22.67
C LEU A 250 21.34 43.71 -23.86
N ASP A 251 20.25 44.25 -24.39
CA ASP A 251 20.16 45.27 -25.42
C ASP A 251 20.47 46.68 -24.89
N GLU A 252 20.20 46.99 -23.62
CA GLU A 252 20.68 48.23 -23.00
C GLU A 252 22.19 48.20 -22.70
N LEU A 253 22.74 47.02 -22.37
CA LEU A 253 24.18 46.80 -22.20
C LEU A 253 24.99 47.00 -23.49
N ALA A 254 24.33 47.00 -24.66
CA ALA A 254 24.94 47.09 -25.98
C ALA A 254 24.96 48.51 -26.59
N ASP A 255 24.34 49.51 -25.95
CA ASP A 255 24.31 50.91 -26.42
C ASP A 255 25.52 51.72 -25.90
N PRO A 256 26.48 52.13 -26.74
CA PRO A 256 27.63 52.92 -26.31
C PRO A 256 27.27 54.29 -25.71
N VAL A 257 26.12 54.87 -26.08
CA VAL A 257 25.71 56.22 -25.65
C VAL A 257 25.33 56.23 -24.16
N ARG A 258 24.84 55.11 -23.62
CA ARG A 258 24.61 54.97 -22.16
C ARG A 258 25.90 54.71 -21.37
N TRP A 259 26.96 54.22 -21.99
CA TRP A 259 28.23 54.00 -21.27
C TRP A 259 28.90 55.32 -20.88
N SER A 260 28.90 56.35 -21.74
CA SER A 260 29.40 57.68 -21.36
C SER A 260 28.53 58.35 -20.29
N LEU A 261 27.20 58.19 -20.34
CA LEU A 261 26.30 58.65 -19.26
C LEU A 261 26.56 57.94 -17.91
N THR A 262 27.13 56.73 -17.92
CA THR A 262 27.40 55.95 -16.71
C THR A 262 28.79 56.22 -16.10
N PHE A 263 29.76 56.68 -16.90
CA PHE A 263 31.15 56.94 -16.47
C PHE A 263 31.62 58.40 -16.63
N GLY A 264 30.79 59.28 -17.18
CA GLY A 264 31.15 60.64 -17.58
C GLY A 264 31.96 60.68 -18.88
N ASP A 265 32.54 61.84 -19.21
CA ASP A 265 33.37 62.06 -20.41
C ASP A 265 34.77 61.37 -20.36
N GLY A 266 34.92 60.34 -19.53
CA GLY A 266 36.13 59.52 -19.45
C GLY A 266 36.01 58.25 -20.30
N ASP A 267 37.04 57.95 -21.10
CA ASP A 267 37.10 56.71 -21.88
C ASP A 267 36.90 55.46 -20.99
N PRO A 268 36.11 54.46 -21.42
CA PRO A 268 35.91 53.24 -20.66
C PRO A 268 37.23 52.47 -20.47
N PRO A 269 37.46 51.79 -19.33
CA PRO A 269 38.73 51.15 -19.02
C PRO A 269 39.25 50.26 -20.16
N PRO A 270 40.53 50.37 -20.59
CA PRO A 270 41.05 49.68 -21.77
C PRO A 270 40.87 48.14 -21.80
N ALA A 271 40.69 47.51 -20.63
CA ALA A 271 40.38 46.09 -20.51
C ALA A 271 38.97 45.69 -21.01
N LEU A 272 38.02 46.63 -21.15
CA LEU A 272 36.64 46.38 -21.59
C LEU A 272 36.39 46.69 -23.06
N ALA A 273 37.20 47.56 -23.69
CA ALA A 273 37.09 47.89 -25.10
C ALA A 273 37.09 46.65 -26.05
N PRO A 274 37.90 45.59 -25.82
CA PRO A 274 37.84 44.38 -26.63
C PRO A 274 36.49 43.64 -26.53
N LEU A 275 35.84 43.67 -25.36
CA LEU A 275 34.57 42.99 -25.11
C LEU A 275 33.41 43.72 -25.80
N GLY A 276 33.36 45.05 -25.69
CA GLY A 276 32.38 45.87 -26.42
C GLY A 276 32.52 45.70 -27.94
N ALA A 277 33.76 45.73 -28.46
CA ALA A 277 34.04 45.51 -29.88
C ALA A 277 33.67 44.09 -30.36
N ALA A 278 33.79 43.06 -29.51
CA ALA A 278 33.38 41.70 -29.83
C ALA A 278 31.85 41.54 -29.84
N LEU A 279 31.16 42.07 -28.81
CA LEU A 279 29.70 42.00 -28.70
C LEU A 279 29.00 42.78 -29.82
N GLY A 280 29.48 43.99 -30.17
CA GLY A 280 28.95 44.75 -31.30
C GLY A 280 29.10 44.03 -32.65
N LYS A 281 30.23 43.34 -32.87
CA LYS A 281 30.43 42.51 -34.08
C LYS A 281 29.51 41.29 -34.09
N LEU A 282 29.34 40.59 -32.97
CA LEU A 282 28.41 39.47 -32.86
C LEU A 282 26.95 39.90 -33.12
N ALA A 283 26.51 41.03 -32.55
CA ALA A 283 25.16 41.57 -32.75
C ALA A 283 24.87 42.00 -34.21
N ALA A 284 25.91 42.36 -34.98
CA ALA A 284 25.82 42.62 -36.41
C ALA A 284 25.79 41.32 -37.25
N ILE A 285 26.63 40.34 -36.91
CA ILE A 285 26.78 39.09 -37.69
C ILE A 285 25.58 38.15 -37.46
N ALA A 286 25.03 38.09 -36.24
CA ALA A 286 23.86 37.26 -35.91
C ALA A 286 22.60 37.56 -36.74
N ARG A 287 22.57 38.69 -37.47
CA ARG A 287 21.48 39.06 -38.40
C ARG A 287 21.61 38.46 -39.80
N ARG A 288 22.62 37.61 -40.08
CA ARG A 288 22.84 36.95 -41.39
C ARG A 288 23.30 35.48 -41.22
N PRO A 289 22.41 34.48 -41.39
CA PRO A 289 22.72 33.07 -41.08
C PRO A 289 23.95 32.49 -41.77
N ALA A 290 24.18 32.84 -43.04
CA ALA A 290 25.23 32.26 -43.88
C ALA A 290 26.68 32.55 -43.45
N MET A 291 26.92 33.36 -42.41
CA MET A 291 28.26 33.68 -41.89
C MET A 291 28.57 33.09 -40.50
N LEU A 292 27.65 32.30 -39.92
CA LEU A 292 27.79 31.77 -38.56
C LEU A 292 29.08 30.94 -38.35
N GLY A 293 29.45 30.09 -39.32
CA GLY A 293 30.68 29.28 -39.24
C GLY A 293 31.96 30.11 -39.23
N ALA A 294 32.02 31.20 -40.01
CA ALA A 294 33.16 32.12 -40.02
C ALA A 294 33.25 32.94 -38.72
N ALA A 295 32.10 33.30 -38.15
CA ALA A 295 32.03 33.98 -36.85
C ALA A 295 32.58 33.10 -35.71
N LEU A 296 32.19 31.82 -35.67
CA LEU A 296 32.66 30.86 -34.68
C LEU A 296 34.17 30.61 -34.79
N ALA A 297 34.70 30.45 -36.01
CA ALA A 297 36.15 30.28 -36.23
C ALA A 297 36.97 31.52 -35.80
N ALA A 298 36.47 32.73 -36.08
CA ALA A 298 37.10 33.97 -35.61
C ALA A 298 37.04 34.10 -34.07
N LEU A 299 35.97 33.62 -33.44
CA LEU A 299 35.81 33.65 -31.99
C LEU A 299 36.74 32.67 -31.28
N ASP A 300 36.90 31.44 -31.77
CA ASP A 300 37.81 30.45 -31.19
C ASP A 300 39.29 30.90 -31.28
N HIS A 301 39.67 31.54 -32.38
CA HIS A 301 41.00 32.15 -32.51
C HIS A 301 41.21 33.30 -31.51
N ALA A 302 40.21 34.16 -31.30
CA ALA A 302 40.30 35.28 -30.36
C ALA A 302 40.26 34.85 -28.87
N VAL A 303 39.55 33.77 -28.55
CA VAL A 303 39.42 33.25 -27.17
C VAL A 303 40.53 32.23 -26.82
N GLY A 304 41.33 31.82 -27.81
CA GLY A 304 42.46 30.89 -27.68
C GLY A 304 43.41 31.06 -26.46
N PRO A 305 43.68 32.28 -25.96
CA PRO A 305 44.49 32.48 -24.75
C PRO A 305 43.82 32.09 -23.41
N TYR A 306 42.51 31.84 -23.37
CA TYR A 306 41.70 31.75 -22.13
C TYR A 306 41.10 30.36 -21.86
N LYS A 307 41.76 29.29 -22.33
CA LYS A 307 41.19 27.92 -22.44
C LYS A 307 40.71 27.24 -21.15
N ASP A 308 41.09 27.73 -19.96
CA ASP A 308 40.61 27.16 -18.70
C ASP A 308 39.17 27.58 -18.33
N LEU A 309 38.59 28.57 -19.00
CA LEU A 309 37.19 28.99 -18.79
C LEU A 309 36.21 28.13 -19.59
N LYS A 310 35.85 26.95 -19.05
CA LYS A 310 34.91 25.97 -19.67
C LYS A 310 33.44 26.42 -19.84
N GLY A 311 33.15 27.72 -19.76
CA GLY A 311 31.79 28.28 -19.85
C GLY A 311 31.26 28.49 -21.28
N PRO A 312 31.92 29.31 -22.13
CA PRO A 312 31.30 29.84 -23.35
C PRO A 312 30.91 28.80 -24.40
N ALA A 313 31.75 27.78 -24.62
CA ALA A 313 31.51 26.77 -25.66
C ALA A 313 30.25 25.93 -25.41
N HIS A 314 29.89 25.69 -24.14
CA HIS A 314 28.70 24.92 -23.77
C HIS A 314 27.38 25.67 -24.05
N LEU A 315 27.40 27.00 -24.04
CA LEU A 315 26.23 27.83 -24.37
C LEU A 315 25.94 27.87 -25.88
N LEU A 316 26.97 27.75 -26.71
CA LEU A 316 26.83 27.76 -28.18
C LEU A 316 26.36 26.41 -28.73
N LEU A 317 26.80 25.29 -28.14
CA LEU A 317 26.24 23.96 -28.48
C LEU A 317 24.74 23.91 -28.23
N HIS A 318 24.28 24.37 -27.05
CA HIS A 318 22.85 24.48 -26.76
C HIS A 318 22.07 25.43 -27.69
N TRP A 319 22.74 26.31 -28.44
CA TRP A 319 22.10 27.17 -29.44
C TRP A 319 22.02 26.52 -30.83
N ALA A 320 22.92 25.58 -31.15
CA ALA A 320 22.79 24.71 -32.31
C ALA A 320 21.61 23.73 -32.10
N ASP A 321 21.55 23.07 -30.94
CA ASP A 321 20.41 22.22 -30.55
C ASP A 321 19.07 22.98 -30.66
N LEU A 322 19.05 24.25 -30.26
CA LEU A 322 17.85 25.11 -30.31
C LEU A 322 17.47 25.55 -31.72
N ALA A 323 18.42 25.61 -32.65
CA ALA A 323 18.18 25.94 -34.05
C ALA A 323 17.64 24.73 -34.83
N GLU A 324 18.20 23.54 -34.58
CA GLU A 324 17.70 22.27 -35.13
C GLU A 324 16.28 21.97 -34.60
N TRP A 325 16.05 22.11 -33.29
CA TRP A 325 14.72 22.04 -32.68
C TRP A 325 13.73 23.08 -33.25
N ARG A 326 14.24 24.23 -33.71
CA ARG A 326 13.42 25.28 -34.31
C ARG A 326 13.02 24.95 -35.76
N GLU A 327 13.88 24.36 -36.56
CA GLU A 327 13.49 23.88 -37.90
C GLU A 327 12.47 22.74 -37.80
N ASP A 328 12.63 21.80 -36.86
CA ASP A 328 11.62 20.77 -36.57
C ASP A 328 10.27 21.36 -36.11
N CYS A 329 10.31 22.35 -35.21
CA CYS A 329 9.10 23.06 -34.78
C CYS A 329 8.45 23.86 -35.93
N GLU A 330 9.22 24.57 -36.75
CA GLU A 330 8.68 25.33 -37.90
C GLU A 330 8.15 24.40 -39.00
N ALA A 331 8.73 23.21 -39.19
CA ALA A 331 8.19 22.15 -40.05
C ALA A 331 6.87 21.56 -39.51
N GLY A 332 6.80 21.27 -38.20
CA GLY A 332 5.59 20.78 -37.54
C GLY A 332 4.46 21.82 -37.53
N VAL A 333 4.79 23.10 -37.31
CA VAL A 333 3.85 24.22 -37.45
C VAL A 333 3.43 24.37 -38.90
N ALA A 334 4.32 24.28 -39.88
CA ALA A 334 3.94 24.33 -41.30
C ALA A 334 3.06 23.13 -41.73
N ALA A 335 3.21 21.95 -41.12
CA ALA A 335 2.27 20.84 -41.31
C ALA A 335 0.89 21.15 -40.69
N THR A 336 0.88 21.68 -39.47
CA THR A 336 -0.35 22.08 -38.73
C THR A 336 -1.11 23.20 -39.45
N VAL A 337 -0.41 24.20 -39.96
CA VAL A 337 -0.98 25.31 -40.74
C VAL A 337 -1.50 24.83 -42.10
N ARG A 338 -0.89 23.83 -42.74
CA ARG A 338 -1.45 23.19 -43.95
C ARG A 338 -2.72 22.40 -43.64
N ALA A 339 -2.79 21.70 -42.50
CA ALA A 339 -4.01 21.06 -42.03
C ALA A 339 -5.13 22.08 -41.71
N GLY A 340 -4.80 23.17 -41.00
CA GLY A 340 -5.71 24.28 -40.72
C GLY A 340 -6.18 25.01 -41.98
N GLY A 341 -5.31 25.21 -42.97
CA GLY A 341 -5.68 25.75 -44.28
C GLY A 341 -6.66 24.86 -45.04
N ALA A 342 -6.45 23.53 -45.01
CA ALA A 342 -7.37 22.55 -45.60
C ALA A 342 -8.71 22.40 -44.84
N TRP A 343 -8.82 22.97 -43.63
CA TRP A 343 -10.03 23.07 -42.82
C TRP A 343 -10.76 24.41 -43.05
N LEU A 344 -10.04 25.54 -43.07
CA LEU A 344 -10.56 26.86 -43.44
C LEU A 344 -11.12 26.88 -44.87
N ALA A 345 -10.47 26.19 -45.82
CA ALA A 345 -10.96 26.00 -47.18
C ALA A 345 -12.29 25.21 -47.29
N ARG A 346 -12.85 24.73 -46.17
CA ARG A 346 -14.15 24.07 -46.06
C ARG A 346 -15.18 24.85 -45.24
N GLY A 347 -14.87 26.10 -44.85
CA GLY A 347 -15.83 27.01 -44.19
C GLY A 347 -15.89 26.96 -42.66
N GLY A 348 -14.78 26.64 -41.98
CA GLY A 348 -14.69 26.68 -40.51
C GLY A 348 -14.71 28.10 -39.92
N PRO A 349 -15.48 28.39 -38.85
CA PRO A 349 -15.46 29.68 -38.13
C PRO A 349 -14.17 29.94 -37.28
N PRO A 350 -13.91 31.19 -36.84
CA PRO A 350 -12.66 31.61 -36.17
C PRO A 350 -12.66 31.48 -34.62
N PHE A 351 -11.51 31.75 -33.97
CA PHE A 351 -11.10 31.18 -32.67
C PHE A 351 -10.48 32.21 -31.68
N VAL A 352 -10.91 32.24 -30.39
CA VAL A 352 -10.47 33.15 -29.29
C VAL A 352 -10.84 32.54 -27.90
N ARG A 353 -10.08 32.55 -26.76
CA ARG A 353 -8.63 32.76 -26.41
C ARG A 353 -8.34 32.42 -24.91
N TRP A 354 -7.12 31.89 -24.64
CA TRP A 354 -6.30 31.98 -23.38
C TRP A 354 -6.59 31.07 -22.15
N LEU A 355 -5.56 30.95 -21.28
CA LEU A 355 -5.26 29.95 -20.20
C LEU A 355 -5.28 30.63 -18.78
N PRO A 356 -4.90 30.03 -17.60
CA PRO A 356 -4.37 28.66 -17.26
C PRO A 356 -4.83 27.93 -15.93
N TRP A 357 -4.68 26.58 -15.88
CA TRP A 357 -4.30 25.69 -14.70
C TRP A 357 -5.31 25.38 -13.54
N THR A 358 -5.22 24.35 -12.64
CA THR A 358 -4.59 22.97 -12.55
C THR A 358 -4.96 22.16 -11.24
N PHE A 359 -5.14 20.82 -11.34
CA PHE A 359 -4.95 19.71 -10.32
C PHE A 359 -5.79 19.68 -8.99
N ASP A 360 -6.08 18.55 -8.28
CA ASP A 360 -5.68 17.10 -8.31
C ASP A 360 -6.80 16.13 -7.77
N TYR A 361 -6.57 14.80 -7.68
CA TYR A 361 -7.62 13.73 -7.58
C TYR A 361 -7.35 12.56 -6.57
N ARG A 362 -8.42 11.89 -6.04
CA ARG A 362 -8.53 10.44 -5.61
C ARG A 362 -9.89 10.15 -4.88
N HIS A 363 -10.18 8.96 -4.31
CA HIS A 363 -10.71 7.71 -4.93
C HIS A 363 -11.67 6.96 -3.93
N GLU A 364 -12.77 6.31 -4.38
CA GLU A 364 -13.71 5.51 -3.53
C GLU A 364 -13.71 3.98 -3.90
N GLY A 365 -14.03 3.09 -2.95
CA GLY A 365 -13.80 1.63 -3.06
C GLY A 365 -15.00 0.68 -3.38
N PRO A 366 -14.77 -0.65 -3.52
CA PRO A 366 -15.58 -1.48 -4.44
C PRO A 366 -16.37 -2.64 -3.77
N ASP A 367 -17.67 -2.44 -3.48
CA ASP A 367 -18.66 -3.53 -3.22
C ASP A 367 -20.16 -3.12 -3.37
N ALA A 368 -20.49 -2.27 -4.37
CA ALA A 368 -21.81 -1.67 -4.55
C ALA A 368 -22.68 -2.33 -5.66
N ARG A 369 -23.49 -3.34 -5.30
CA ARG A 369 -24.56 -3.85 -6.19
C ARG A 369 -25.83 -3.00 -6.10
N VAL A 370 -25.91 -1.96 -6.93
CA VAL A 370 -27.05 -1.01 -6.97
C VAL A 370 -28.30 -1.62 -7.61
N HIS A 371 -29.48 -1.34 -7.04
CA HIS A 371 -30.77 -1.67 -7.66
C HIS A 371 -31.23 -0.55 -8.60
N SER A 372 -31.23 -0.82 -9.91
CA SER A 372 -31.55 0.13 -10.97
C SER A 372 -33.05 0.48 -11.06
N ARG A 373 -33.52 1.36 -10.16
CA ARG A 373 -34.82 2.07 -10.28
C ARG A 373 -34.79 3.56 -9.87
N GLY A 374 -33.65 4.09 -9.39
CA GLY A 374 -33.55 5.48 -8.92
C GLY A 374 -33.34 6.52 -10.03
N GLY A 375 -32.36 6.31 -10.92
CA GLY A 375 -31.87 7.35 -11.84
C GLY A 375 -32.88 7.92 -12.85
N TRP A 376 -33.94 7.16 -13.18
CA TRP A 376 -34.96 7.58 -14.14
C TRP A 376 -35.75 8.83 -13.72
N LYS A 377 -35.76 9.20 -12.44
CA LYS A 377 -36.47 10.39 -11.96
C LYS A 377 -35.65 11.68 -12.15
N HIS A 378 -34.32 11.62 -12.00
CA HIS A 378 -33.45 12.81 -12.07
C HIS A 378 -33.40 13.38 -13.50
N ILE A 379 -33.12 12.52 -14.49
CA ILE A 379 -33.04 12.89 -15.91
C ILE A 379 -34.39 13.47 -16.42
N HIS A 380 -35.51 12.95 -15.92
CA HIS A 380 -36.84 13.48 -16.24
C HIS A 380 -37.11 14.87 -15.62
N GLU A 381 -36.48 15.18 -14.48
CA GLU A 381 -36.65 16.47 -13.78
C GLU A 381 -35.71 17.56 -14.30
N GLU A 382 -34.68 17.21 -15.09
CA GLU A 382 -33.70 18.14 -15.67
C GLU A 382 -33.90 18.37 -17.18
N CYS A 383 -34.10 17.31 -17.99
CA CYS A 383 -34.06 17.45 -19.47
C CYS A 383 -35.39 17.83 -20.14
N GLY A 384 -36.53 17.81 -19.43
CA GLY A 384 -37.83 18.31 -19.90
C GLY A 384 -38.49 17.62 -21.12
N THR A 385 -37.86 16.63 -21.75
CA THR A 385 -38.27 16.02 -23.03
C THR A 385 -39.19 14.79 -22.89
N ASP A 386 -40.06 14.56 -23.89
CA ASP A 386 -41.00 13.43 -23.91
C ASP A 386 -40.32 12.09 -24.21
N MET A 387 -39.88 11.43 -23.14
CA MET A 387 -39.25 10.11 -23.15
C MET A 387 -40.23 8.95 -23.45
N THR A 388 -41.52 9.20 -23.75
CA THR A 388 -42.47 8.12 -24.10
C THR A 388 -42.31 7.63 -25.54
N SER A 389 -41.68 8.42 -26.41
CA SER A 389 -41.37 8.05 -27.80
C SER A 389 -39.90 7.66 -28.00
N ALA A 390 -39.63 6.74 -28.92
CA ALA A 390 -38.25 6.39 -29.30
C ALA A 390 -37.48 7.57 -29.90
N HIS A 391 -38.18 8.56 -30.46
CA HIS A 391 -37.58 9.80 -30.95
C HIS A 391 -37.14 10.70 -29.79
N GLY A 392 -37.98 10.88 -28.77
CA GLY A 392 -37.63 11.65 -27.56
C GLY A 392 -36.50 11.03 -26.75
N VAL A 393 -36.43 9.69 -26.67
CA VAL A 393 -35.28 8.99 -26.06
C VAL A 393 -33.98 9.23 -26.85
N LEU A 394 -34.04 9.29 -28.18
CA LEU A 394 -32.89 9.62 -29.01
C LEU A 394 -32.54 11.11 -28.97
N GLN A 395 -33.52 11.99 -28.79
CA GLN A 395 -33.30 13.43 -28.64
C GLN A 395 -32.67 13.74 -27.28
N GLY A 396 -33.22 13.25 -26.17
CA GLY A 396 -32.61 13.43 -24.84
C GLY A 396 -31.21 12.82 -24.72
N LEU A 397 -30.92 11.72 -25.43
CA LEU A 397 -29.55 11.19 -25.55
C LEU A 397 -28.63 12.06 -26.42
N ARG A 398 -29.18 12.85 -27.34
CA ARG A 398 -28.44 13.80 -28.17
C ARG A 398 -28.20 15.10 -27.40
N ASP A 399 -29.22 15.61 -26.72
CA ASP A 399 -29.16 16.77 -25.84
C ASP A 399 -28.07 16.55 -24.78
N VAL A 400 -28.08 15.40 -24.08
CA VAL A 400 -27.02 15.00 -23.14
C VAL A 400 -25.63 14.87 -23.78
N VAL A 401 -25.53 14.54 -25.07
CA VAL A 401 -24.25 14.43 -25.79
C VAL A 401 -23.75 15.80 -26.28
N ASP A 402 -24.64 16.71 -26.68
CA ASP A 402 -24.29 18.08 -27.07
C ASP A 402 -24.04 18.96 -25.83
N ASP A 403 -24.74 18.74 -24.72
CA ASP A 403 -24.38 19.26 -23.38
C ASP A 403 -22.99 18.76 -22.97
N LEU A 404 -22.73 17.45 -23.05
CA LEU A 404 -21.39 16.89 -22.81
C LEU A 404 -20.34 17.47 -23.76
N ARG A 405 -20.71 17.83 -24.99
CA ARG A 405 -19.78 18.44 -25.95
C ARG A 405 -19.47 19.88 -25.56
N GLU A 406 -20.48 20.67 -25.19
CA GLU A 406 -20.30 22.05 -24.73
C GLU A 406 -19.58 22.08 -23.37
N ASP A 407 -19.80 21.10 -22.49
CA ASP A 407 -19.04 20.92 -21.25
C ASP A 407 -17.60 20.42 -21.47
N ILE A 408 -17.34 19.58 -22.48
CA ILE A 408 -15.96 19.22 -22.91
C ILE A 408 -15.26 20.43 -23.53
N GLU A 409 -15.98 21.25 -24.30
CA GLU A 409 -15.48 22.51 -24.87
C GLU A 409 -15.16 23.50 -23.73
N ARG A 410 -16.04 23.67 -22.72
CA ARG A 410 -15.76 24.44 -21.50
C ARG A 410 -14.58 23.88 -20.68
N SER A 411 -14.47 22.56 -20.49
CA SER A 411 -13.34 21.91 -19.79
C SER A 411 -12.02 21.94 -20.57
N ALA A 412 -12.04 22.22 -21.88
CA ALA A 412 -10.83 22.49 -22.66
C ALA A 412 -10.32 23.93 -22.48
N GLU A 413 -11.20 24.86 -22.10
CA GLU A 413 -10.86 26.27 -21.82
C GLU A 413 -10.56 26.51 -20.32
N GLY A 414 -11.30 25.88 -19.41
CA GLY A 414 -11.07 25.88 -17.96
C GLY A 414 -10.47 24.56 -17.48
N GLY A 415 -9.20 24.59 -17.06
CA GLY A 415 -8.34 23.39 -16.88
C GLY A 415 -8.58 22.50 -15.65
N ASP A 416 -9.82 22.06 -15.40
CA ASP A 416 -10.15 20.91 -14.52
C ASP A 416 -11.19 19.98 -15.20
N PRO A 417 -10.81 18.78 -15.64
CA PRO A 417 -11.69 17.86 -16.37
C PRO A 417 -12.42 16.82 -15.47
N LEU A 418 -12.20 16.81 -14.15
CA LEU A 418 -12.42 15.61 -13.34
C LEU A 418 -13.88 15.32 -12.89
N PRO A 419 -14.72 16.30 -12.47
CA PRO A 419 -16.03 16.00 -11.90
C PRO A 419 -16.95 15.21 -12.85
N ARG A 420 -16.88 15.51 -14.15
CA ARG A 420 -17.64 14.80 -15.19
C ARG A 420 -16.89 13.67 -15.89
N ALA A 421 -15.59 13.51 -15.65
CA ALA A 421 -14.91 12.26 -16.01
C ALA A 421 -15.55 11.06 -15.28
N ILE A 422 -16.10 11.26 -14.06
CA ILE A 422 -16.87 10.24 -13.34
C ILE A 422 -18.22 9.96 -14.02
N GLU A 423 -18.94 10.98 -14.48
CA GLU A 423 -20.21 10.78 -15.23
C GLU A 423 -19.94 10.08 -16.57
N VAL A 424 -18.91 10.50 -17.31
CA VAL A 424 -18.42 9.84 -18.52
C VAL A 424 -17.91 8.41 -18.25
N PHE A 425 -17.38 8.12 -17.05
CA PHE A 425 -16.98 6.78 -16.63
C PHE A 425 -18.18 5.90 -16.23
N GLU A 426 -19.20 6.43 -15.53
CA GLU A 426 -20.42 5.67 -15.23
C GLU A 426 -21.25 5.43 -16.50
N VAL A 427 -21.43 6.45 -17.34
CA VAL A 427 -22.05 6.33 -18.68
C VAL A 427 -21.21 5.42 -19.57
N GLY A 428 -19.88 5.53 -19.56
CA GLY A 428 -18.97 4.68 -20.32
C GLY A 428 -19.00 3.21 -19.88
N CYS A 429 -19.05 2.94 -18.58
CA CYS A 429 -19.20 1.59 -18.01
C CYS A 429 -20.61 1.03 -18.21
N TRP A 430 -21.64 1.88 -18.25
CA TRP A 430 -23.01 1.50 -18.63
C TRP A 430 -23.10 1.16 -20.12
N LEU A 431 -22.53 2.01 -20.98
CA LEU A 431 -22.38 1.75 -22.42
C LEU A 431 -21.57 0.48 -22.68
N MET A 432 -20.44 0.24 -21.99
CA MET A 432 -19.69 -1.03 -22.12
C MET A 432 -20.46 -2.26 -21.56
N ARG A 433 -21.47 -2.07 -20.70
CA ARG A 433 -22.35 -3.17 -20.25
C ARG A 433 -23.49 -3.47 -21.22
N GLU A 434 -24.09 -2.45 -21.85
CA GLU A 434 -25.22 -2.61 -22.77
C GLU A 434 -24.82 -2.62 -24.25
N ALA A 435 -23.57 -2.29 -24.60
CA ALA A 435 -23.01 -2.46 -25.95
C ALA A 435 -22.89 -3.96 -26.27
N ARG A 436 -23.92 -4.49 -26.93
CA ARG A 436 -23.98 -5.90 -27.35
C ARG A 436 -23.07 -6.25 -28.53
N SER A 437 -22.31 -5.29 -29.06
CA SER A 437 -21.27 -5.51 -30.08
C SER A 437 -19.88 -5.22 -29.51
N THR A 438 -18.95 -6.15 -29.75
CA THR A 438 -17.51 -5.99 -29.48
C THR A 438 -16.93 -4.76 -30.17
N GLU A 439 -17.45 -4.42 -31.36
CA GLU A 439 -16.99 -3.26 -32.12
C GLU A 439 -17.29 -1.92 -31.42
N GLY A 440 -18.46 -1.78 -30.78
CA GLY A 440 -18.82 -0.56 -30.04
C GLY A 440 -17.90 -0.31 -28.85
N GLY A 441 -17.68 -1.34 -28.04
CA GLY A 441 -16.71 -1.29 -26.93
C GLY A 441 -15.28 -1.04 -27.41
N GLY A 442 -14.87 -1.67 -28.51
CA GLY A 442 -13.54 -1.46 -29.11
C GLY A 442 -13.33 -0.05 -29.68
N ARG A 443 -14.37 0.61 -30.21
CA ARG A 443 -14.31 2.03 -30.61
C ARG A 443 -14.21 2.94 -29.39
N LEU A 444 -15.03 2.71 -28.36
CA LEU A 444 -15.03 3.51 -27.13
C LEU A 444 -13.67 3.42 -26.39
N LEU A 445 -13.09 2.22 -26.27
CA LEU A 445 -11.76 2.04 -25.68
C LEU A 445 -10.65 2.71 -26.49
N ARG A 446 -10.74 2.73 -27.82
CA ARG A 446 -9.77 3.49 -28.65
C ARG A 446 -9.92 5.00 -28.44
N ALA A 447 -11.14 5.51 -28.26
CA ALA A 447 -11.34 6.93 -27.91
C ALA A 447 -10.77 7.25 -26.52
N VAL A 448 -11.09 6.45 -25.50
CA VAL A 448 -10.58 6.59 -24.12
C VAL A 448 -9.06 6.47 -24.05
N HIS A 449 -8.45 5.56 -24.82
CA HIS A 449 -6.99 5.45 -24.96
C HIS A 449 -6.37 6.66 -25.66
N SER A 450 -6.95 7.14 -26.76
CA SER A 450 -6.46 8.34 -27.46
C SER A 450 -6.63 9.64 -26.65
N ALA A 451 -7.55 9.66 -25.68
CA ALA A 451 -7.72 10.75 -24.73
C ALA A 451 -6.82 10.64 -23.47
N GLY A 452 -6.04 9.56 -23.32
CA GLY A 452 -5.23 9.29 -22.13
C GLY A 452 -6.00 8.76 -20.91
N CYS A 453 -7.33 8.80 -20.91
CA CYS A 453 -8.17 8.42 -19.77
C CYS A 453 -8.26 6.89 -19.50
N LEU A 454 -7.49 6.05 -20.19
CA LEU A 454 -7.59 4.59 -20.06
C LEU A 454 -7.09 4.07 -18.71
N GLU A 455 -6.05 4.68 -18.15
CA GLU A 455 -5.46 4.26 -16.87
C GLU A 455 -6.45 4.48 -15.72
N GLN A 456 -7.15 5.62 -15.73
CA GLN A 456 -8.23 5.96 -14.77
C GLN A 456 -9.45 5.01 -14.83
N ALA A 457 -9.63 4.26 -15.92
CA ALA A 457 -10.76 3.33 -16.08
C ALA A 457 -10.51 1.93 -15.49
N LEU A 458 -9.28 1.64 -15.02
CA LEU A 458 -8.82 0.30 -14.71
C LEU A 458 -8.81 -0.04 -13.21
N ASP A 459 -9.98 0.01 -12.54
CA ASP A 459 -10.18 -0.82 -11.34
C ASP A 459 -10.04 -2.30 -11.74
N ILE A 460 -8.87 -2.87 -11.47
CA ILE A 460 -8.46 -4.23 -11.83
C ILE A 460 -9.47 -5.26 -11.30
N ARG A 461 -10.16 -4.96 -10.19
CA ARG A 461 -11.06 -5.88 -9.47
C ARG A 461 -12.32 -6.25 -10.24
N TYR A 462 -12.72 -5.44 -11.22
CA TYR A 462 -13.87 -5.72 -12.10
C TYR A 462 -13.50 -5.92 -13.57
N ASN A 463 -12.33 -5.45 -14.01
CA ASN A 463 -12.05 -5.32 -15.43
C ASN A 463 -11.62 -6.61 -16.15
N LEU A 464 -11.10 -7.65 -15.48
CA LEU A 464 -10.66 -8.87 -16.17
C LEU A 464 -11.79 -9.58 -16.98
N GLU A 465 -13.03 -9.66 -16.48
CA GLU A 465 -14.15 -10.21 -17.27
C GLU A 465 -14.60 -9.27 -18.41
N ALA A 466 -14.32 -7.96 -18.31
CA ALA A 466 -14.59 -7.00 -19.39
C ALA A 466 -13.52 -7.12 -20.48
N VAL A 467 -12.25 -6.96 -20.12
CA VAL A 467 -11.05 -7.12 -20.97
C VAL A 467 -11.14 -8.38 -21.84
N VAL A 468 -11.49 -9.51 -21.22
CA VAL A 468 -11.54 -10.81 -21.89
C VAL A 468 -12.75 -10.96 -22.84
N ARG A 469 -13.82 -10.19 -22.62
CA ARG A 469 -14.95 -10.06 -23.59
C ARG A 469 -14.64 -9.05 -24.70
N LEU A 470 -13.77 -8.08 -24.46
CA LEU A 470 -13.39 -7.04 -25.41
C LEU A 470 -12.32 -7.55 -26.39
N ALA A 471 -11.37 -8.36 -25.90
CA ALA A 471 -10.42 -9.13 -26.71
C ALA A 471 -11.03 -10.43 -27.31
N ALA A 472 -12.36 -10.50 -27.45
CA ALA A 472 -13.06 -11.71 -27.94
C ALA A 472 -12.89 -11.91 -29.46
N GLY A 473 -11.71 -12.39 -29.85
CA GLY A 473 -11.32 -12.68 -31.23
C GLY A 473 -9.81 -12.53 -31.48
N ASP A 474 -9.10 -11.83 -30.59
CA ASP A 474 -7.68 -11.49 -30.74
C ASP A 474 -6.92 -11.92 -29.48
N GLY A 475 -6.16 -13.01 -29.59
CA GLY A 475 -5.30 -13.53 -28.52
C GLY A 475 -4.15 -12.58 -28.20
N GLU A 476 -3.59 -11.92 -29.21
CA GLU A 476 -2.49 -10.98 -29.06
C GLU A 476 -2.94 -9.70 -28.33
N ALA A 477 -4.17 -9.23 -28.57
CA ALA A 477 -4.78 -8.17 -27.75
C ALA A 477 -4.96 -8.61 -26.29
N LEU A 478 -5.46 -9.83 -26.05
CA LEU A 478 -5.60 -10.35 -24.68
C LEU A 478 -4.24 -10.45 -23.98
N ALA A 479 -3.24 -11.03 -24.63
CA ALA A 479 -1.90 -11.22 -24.07
C ALA A 479 -1.14 -9.90 -23.88
N ARG A 480 -1.31 -8.92 -24.78
CA ARG A 480 -0.79 -7.54 -24.59
C ARG A 480 -1.45 -6.85 -23.40
N LEU A 481 -2.77 -6.98 -23.23
CA LEU A 481 -3.47 -6.30 -22.14
C LEU A 481 -3.27 -7.01 -20.79
N VAL A 482 -3.08 -8.33 -20.76
CA VAL A 482 -2.67 -9.06 -19.55
C VAL A 482 -1.25 -8.67 -19.13
N ARG A 483 -0.29 -8.59 -20.07
CA ARG A 483 1.07 -8.09 -19.79
C ARG A 483 1.04 -6.66 -19.23
N ARG A 484 0.30 -5.73 -19.85
CA ARG A 484 0.13 -4.37 -19.28
C ARG A 484 -0.52 -4.36 -17.90
N VAL A 485 -1.55 -5.18 -17.66
CA VAL A 485 -2.17 -5.31 -16.33
C VAL A 485 -1.18 -5.89 -15.30
N ALA A 486 -0.19 -6.70 -15.70
CA ALA A 486 0.90 -7.14 -14.83
C ALA A 486 1.86 -5.99 -14.49
N GLU A 487 2.25 -5.20 -15.52
CA GLU A 487 3.09 -4.00 -15.37
C GLU A 487 2.46 -2.91 -14.49
N TRP A 488 1.12 -2.93 -14.32
CA TRP A 488 0.35 -1.99 -13.51
C TRP A 488 -0.04 -2.52 -12.11
N SER A 489 -0.21 -3.84 -11.89
CA SER A 489 -0.79 -4.35 -10.64
C SER A 489 0.21 -4.54 -9.48
N LYS A 490 0.50 -3.47 -8.73
CA LYS A 490 1.34 -3.53 -7.50
C LYS A 490 0.60 -3.83 -6.19
N ALA A 491 -0.73 -3.89 -6.19
CA ALA A 491 -1.52 -4.25 -5.00
C ALA A 491 -1.46 -5.76 -4.68
N ASP A 492 -1.94 -6.15 -3.48
CA ASP A 492 -1.94 -7.51 -2.86
C ASP A 492 -2.26 -8.73 -3.76
N ASP A 493 -2.87 -8.52 -4.93
CA ASP A 493 -3.28 -9.56 -5.87
C ASP A 493 -2.17 -10.00 -6.86
N PHE A 494 -0.94 -9.48 -6.71
CA PHE A 494 0.33 -9.84 -7.41
C PHE A 494 0.32 -11.20 -8.13
N TYR A 495 -0.02 -12.26 -7.40
CA TYR A 495 0.06 -13.63 -7.85
C TYR A 495 -0.67 -13.92 -9.17
N LEU A 496 -1.85 -13.33 -9.45
CA LEU A 496 -2.65 -13.77 -10.61
C LEU A 496 -2.05 -13.36 -11.96
N VAL A 497 -1.38 -12.22 -12.04
CA VAL A 497 -0.82 -11.74 -13.32
C VAL A 497 0.58 -12.31 -13.54
N ASP A 498 1.39 -12.39 -12.48
CA ASP A 498 2.61 -13.21 -12.42
C ASP A 498 2.33 -14.67 -12.83
N GLU A 499 1.18 -15.23 -12.44
CA GLU A 499 0.68 -16.53 -12.88
C GLU A 499 0.42 -16.54 -14.39
N LEU A 500 -0.33 -15.57 -14.92
CA LEU A 500 -0.72 -15.51 -16.34
C LEU A 500 0.42 -15.22 -17.32
N GLU A 501 1.43 -14.40 -16.96
CA GLU A 501 2.62 -14.20 -17.81
C GLU A 501 3.39 -15.51 -18.05
N GLY A 502 3.28 -16.47 -17.13
CA GLY A 502 3.84 -17.81 -17.27
C GLY A 502 3.14 -18.71 -18.28
N LEU A 503 2.07 -18.25 -18.94
CA LEU A 503 1.28 -19.01 -19.91
C LEU A 503 1.43 -18.46 -21.35
N ASP A 504 1.28 -19.37 -22.30
CA ASP A 504 1.16 -19.01 -23.71
C ASP A 504 -0.28 -18.54 -24.01
N LEU A 505 -0.47 -17.23 -23.91
CA LEU A 505 -1.73 -16.53 -24.18
C LEU A 505 -1.91 -16.15 -25.67
N ASP A 506 -0.88 -16.35 -26.48
CA ASP A 506 -0.89 -16.09 -27.93
C ASP A 506 -1.14 -17.38 -28.73
N GLY A 507 -0.74 -18.55 -28.20
CA GLY A 507 -0.90 -19.87 -28.81
C GLY A 507 -2.21 -20.61 -28.51
N PRO A 508 -2.29 -21.92 -28.86
CA PRO A 508 -3.55 -22.67 -28.96
C PRO A 508 -4.28 -22.91 -27.62
N ALA A 509 -3.66 -22.59 -26.48
CA ALA A 509 -4.31 -22.65 -25.16
C ALA A 509 -5.22 -21.44 -24.88
N ALA A 510 -5.03 -20.30 -25.57
CA ALA A 510 -5.69 -19.04 -25.27
C ALA A 510 -7.23 -19.06 -25.31
N PRO A 511 -7.91 -19.71 -26.29
CA PRO A 511 -9.38 -19.77 -26.31
C PRO A 511 -9.96 -20.53 -25.12
N PHE A 512 -9.25 -21.55 -24.65
CA PHE A 512 -9.63 -22.34 -23.49
C PHE A 512 -9.37 -21.60 -22.18
N LEU A 513 -8.21 -20.93 -22.03
CA LEU A 513 -7.90 -20.10 -20.85
C LEU A 513 -8.92 -18.97 -20.67
N ARG A 514 -9.34 -18.33 -21.78
CA ARG A 514 -10.45 -17.38 -21.83
C ARG A 514 -11.74 -17.99 -21.26
N ASP A 515 -12.14 -19.15 -21.73
CA ASP A 515 -13.42 -19.76 -21.35
C ASP A 515 -13.41 -20.20 -19.86
N VAL A 516 -12.26 -20.64 -19.33
CA VAL A 516 -12.05 -20.90 -17.90
C VAL A 516 -12.19 -19.62 -17.08
N LEU A 517 -11.53 -18.53 -17.49
CA LEU A 517 -11.62 -17.22 -16.82
C LEU A 517 -13.06 -16.67 -16.84
N LEU A 518 -13.73 -16.69 -17.99
CA LEU A 518 -15.09 -16.16 -18.16
C LEU A 518 -16.18 -16.99 -17.46
N HIS A 519 -15.98 -18.31 -17.28
CA HIS A 519 -17.07 -19.22 -16.91
C HIS A 519 -16.78 -20.19 -15.75
N ALA A 520 -15.52 -20.54 -15.47
CA ALA A 520 -15.12 -21.41 -14.36
C ALA A 520 -14.61 -20.64 -13.11
N GLY A 521 -14.16 -19.39 -13.29
CA GLY A 521 -13.77 -18.48 -12.21
C GLY A 521 -12.32 -18.62 -11.72
N ARG A 522 -11.88 -17.61 -10.95
CA ARG A 522 -10.47 -17.38 -10.56
C ARG A 522 -9.79 -18.59 -9.93
N ASP A 523 -10.44 -19.29 -8.99
CA ASP A 523 -9.86 -20.45 -8.31
C ASP A 523 -9.50 -21.58 -9.30
N THR A 524 -10.37 -21.79 -10.31
CA THR A 524 -10.17 -22.81 -11.35
C THR A 524 -9.05 -22.42 -12.31
N LEU A 525 -8.99 -21.14 -12.69
CA LEU A 525 -7.90 -20.60 -13.51
C LEU A 525 -6.55 -20.72 -12.79
N ARG A 526 -6.51 -20.39 -11.49
CA ARG A 526 -5.30 -20.47 -10.67
C ARG A 526 -4.76 -21.89 -10.57
N ALA A 527 -5.62 -22.86 -10.25
CA ALA A 527 -5.23 -24.28 -10.21
C ALA A 527 -4.72 -24.79 -11.57
N LEU A 528 -5.30 -24.31 -12.68
CA LEU A 528 -4.85 -24.60 -14.04
C LEU A 528 -3.48 -23.98 -14.34
N VAL A 529 -3.27 -22.71 -14.02
CA VAL A 529 -1.99 -22.02 -14.24
C VAL A 529 -0.88 -22.67 -13.43
N CYS A 530 -1.13 -23.01 -12.17
CA CYS A 530 -0.14 -23.66 -11.32
C CYS A 530 0.20 -25.09 -11.78
N ALA A 531 -0.78 -25.83 -12.34
CA ALA A 531 -0.51 -27.10 -13.00
C ALA A 531 0.37 -26.92 -14.25
N GLU A 532 0.02 -26.01 -15.17
CA GLU A 532 0.80 -25.71 -16.37
C GLU A 532 2.24 -25.27 -16.04
N ARG A 533 2.40 -24.41 -15.01
CA ARG A 533 3.72 -24.03 -14.46
C ARG A 533 4.49 -25.21 -13.87
N PHE A 534 3.82 -26.22 -13.31
CA PHE A 534 4.45 -27.43 -12.81
C PHE A 534 4.97 -28.32 -13.95
N ALA A 535 4.19 -28.56 -15.01
CA ALA A 535 4.69 -29.28 -16.19
C ALA A 535 5.87 -28.55 -16.85
N ARG A 536 5.78 -27.23 -17.07
CA ARG A 536 6.89 -26.42 -17.61
C ARG A 536 8.17 -26.51 -16.77
N ARG A 537 8.07 -26.76 -15.45
CA ARG A 537 9.21 -26.89 -14.52
C ARG A 537 9.83 -28.29 -14.42
N LEU A 538 9.27 -29.29 -15.11
CA LEU A 538 9.78 -30.66 -15.11
C LEU A 538 10.53 -31.04 -16.40
N GLU A 539 10.80 -30.05 -17.27
CA GLU A 539 11.63 -30.10 -18.49
C GLU A 539 11.15 -31.07 -19.60
N GLY A 540 10.34 -32.08 -19.27
CA GLY A 540 9.51 -32.83 -20.20
C GLY A 540 8.20 -32.09 -20.50
N ALA A 541 8.16 -31.37 -21.62
CA ALA A 541 6.91 -30.85 -22.21
C ALA A 541 6.08 -31.99 -22.83
N ALA A 542 5.66 -32.95 -22.01
CA ALA A 542 4.82 -34.07 -22.41
C ALA A 542 3.50 -33.56 -23.01
N GLU A 543 3.17 -34.03 -24.21
CA GLU A 543 1.99 -33.56 -24.94
C GLU A 543 0.72 -33.74 -24.10
N LEU A 544 -0.07 -32.66 -24.03
CA LEU A 544 -1.29 -32.66 -23.24
C LEU A 544 -2.30 -33.65 -23.87
N PRO A 545 -2.89 -34.57 -23.08
CA PRO A 545 -3.80 -35.55 -23.63
C PRO A 545 -4.99 -34.86 -24.30
N SER A 546 -5.18 -35.15 -25.59
CA SER A 546 -6.22 -34.57 -26.43
C SER A 546 -7.61 -34.70 -25.81
N GLU A 547 -8.51 -33.75 -26.07
CA GLU A 547 -9.92 -33.95 -25.73
C GLU A 547 -10.43 -35.25 -26.39
N PRO A 548 -11.21 -36.08 -25.69
CA PRO A 548 -11.73 -37.31 -26.26
C PRO A 548 -12.76 -36.98 -27.33
N ALA A 549 -12.94 -37.88 -28.29
CA ALA A 549 -14.09 -37.83 -29.18
C ALA A 549 -15.40 -37.82 -28.35
N PRO A 550 -16.41 -37.01 -28.73
CA PRO A 550 -17.72 -37.05 -28.11
C PRO A 550 -18.34 -38.44 -28.13
N ARG A 551 -19.10 -38.78 -27.09
CA ARG A 551 -19.80 -40.07 -27.00
C ARG A 551 -21.22 -39.93 -27.56
N GLU A 552 -21.60 -40.82 -28.47
CA GLU A 552 -22.95 -40.88 -29.05
C GLU A 552 -23.96 -41.44 -28.02
N ARG A 553 -24.45 -40.58 -27.11
CA ARG A 553 -25.52 -40.92 -26.17
C ARG A 553 -26.53 -39.78 -26.07
N GLY A 554 -27.81 -40.11 -26.27
CA GLY A 554 -28.91 -39.15 -26.41
C GLY A 554 -29.72 -38.88 -25.14
N TRP A 555 -29.16 -39.01 -23.92
CA TRP A 555 -29.95 -38.78 -22.68
C TRP A 555 -30.47 -37.32 -22.57
N TRP A 556 -29.89 -36.41 -23.35
CA TRP A 556 -30.33 -35.01 -23.49
C TRP A 556 -31.29 -34.75 -24.66
N ASP A 557 -31.75 -35.75 -25.41
CA ASP A 557 -32.71 -35.53 -26.51
C ASP A 557 -34.05 -34.94 -26.00
N ASP A 558 -34.46 -35.29 -24.80
CA ASP A 558 -35.64 -34.70 -24.15
C ASP A 558 -35.47 -33.23 -23.70
N LEU A 559 -34.25 -32.69 -23.77
CA LEU A 559 -33.92 -31.31 -23.43
C LEU A 559 -33.97 -30.38 -24.67
N PRO A 560 -34.29 -29.08 -24.49
CA PRO A 560 -34.49 -28.18 -25.63
C PRO A 560 -33.29 -28.10 -26.58
N PRO A 561 -33.50 -28.08 -27.91
CA PRO A 561 -32.42 -28.05 -28.90
C PRO A 561 -31.32 -27.01 -28.65
N ALA A 562 -31.70 -25.82 -28.16
CA ALA A 562 -30.78 -24.73 -27.80
C ALA A 562 -29.77 -25.05 -26.67
N LEU A 563 -29.89 -26.20 -26.00
CA LEU A 563 -28.92 -26.70 -25.00
C LEU A 563 -28.07 -27.87 -25.53
N ARG A 564 -28.48 -28.57 -26.59
CA ARG A 564 -27.90 -29.88 -26.98
C ARG A 564 -26.39 -29.85 -27.21
N GLY A 565 -25.87 -28.82 -27.91
CA GLY A 565 -24.42 -28.71 -28.16
C GLY A 565 -23.57 -28.67 -26.87
N VAL A 566 -23.92 -27.80 -25.91
CA VAL A 566 -23.18 -27.71 -24.63
C VAL A 566 -23.39 -28.93 -23.73
N LEU A 567 -24.39 -29.78 -24.02
CA LEU A 567 -24.64 -31.04 -23.31
C LEU A 567 -23.82 -32.19 -23.90
N ALA A 568 -23.71 -32.28 -25.23
CA ALA A 568 -22.80 -33.20 -25.91
C ALA A 568 -21.33 -32.93 -25.57
N GLU A 569 -20.92 -31.65 -25.51
CA GLU A 569 -19.59 -31.29 -25.01
C GLU A 569 -19.39 -31.67 -23.53
N LEU A 570 -20.41 -31.46 -22.67
CA LEU A 570 -20.33 -31.86 -21.26
C LEU A 570 -20.17 -33.37 -21.11
N GLU A 571 -20.78 -34.18 -21.98
CA GLU A 571 -20.68 -35.63 -22.01
C GLU A 571 -19.36 -36.18 -22.57
N ALA A 572 -18.71 -35.45 -23.49
CA ALA A 572 -17.32 -35.75 -23.87
C ALA A 572 -16.36 -35.56 -22.67
N VAL A 573 -16.60 -34.52 -21.86
CA VAL A 573 -15.67 -34.08 -20.81
C VAL A 573 -15.93 -34.79 -19.47
N LEU A 574 -17.18 -34.92 -19.01
CA LEU A 574 -17.57 -35.48 -17.70
C LEU A 574 -18.18 -36.89 -17.81
N PRO A 575 -17.67 -37.89 -17.08
CA PRO A 575 -18.29 -39.22 -16.99
C PRO A 575 -19.73 -39.23 -16.43
N ASP A 576 -20.08 -38.25 -15.59
CA ASP A 576 -21.43 -38.05 -15.01
C ASP A 576 -22.05 -36.73 -15.47
N ALA A 577 -21.99 -36.46 -16.78
CA ALA A 577 -22.59 -35.29 -17.40
C ALA A 577 -24.10 -35.21 -17.18
N GLU A 578 -24.79 -36.36 -17.04
CA GLU A 578 -26.23 -36.41 -16.79
C GLU A 578 -26.58 -35.88 -15.40
N ALA A 579 -26.02 -36.42 -14.30
CA ALA A 579 -26.38 -35.92 -12.97
C ALA A 579 -25.83 -34.50 -12.77
N ALA A 580 -24.65 -34.18 -13.34
CA ALA A 580 -24.14 -32.81 -13.38
C ALA A 580 -25.10 -31.85 -14.09
N THR A 581 -25.77 -32.28 -15.17
CA THR A 581 -26.78 -31.49 -15.88
C THR A 581 -28.09 -31.40 -15.11
N ARG A 582 -28.62 -32.51 -14.59
CA ARG A 582 -29.83 -32.54 -13.75
C ARG A 582 -29.67 -31.60 -12.54
N ALA A 583 -28.50 -31.59 -11.90
CA ALA A 583 -28.17 -30.66 -10.81
C ALA A 583 -27.96 -29.20 -11.27
N ALA A 584 -27.49 -28.98 -12.50
CA ALA A 584 -27.32 -27.64 -13.07
C ALA A 584 -28.65 -27.00 -13.46
N LEU A 585 -29.49 -27.73 -14.18
CA LEU A 585 -30.79 -27.29 -14.69
C LEU A 585 -31.87 -27.27 -13.58
N GLY A 586 -31.79 -28.23 -12.64
CA GLY A 586 -32.49 -28.20 -11.36
C GLY A 586 -34.01 -28.06 -11.49
N PRO A 587 -34.66 -27.11 -10.76
CA PRO A 587 -36.13 -26.98 -10.75
C PRO A 587 -36.83 -26.69 -12.08
N ALA A 588 -36.10 -26.51 -13.19
CA ALA A 588 -36.66 -26.31 -14.53
C ALA A 588 -37.02 -27.63 -15.23
N PHE A 589 -36.20 -28.66 -15.04
CA PHE A 589 -36.34 -29.99 -15.64
C PHE A 589 -36.26 -31.04 -14.52
N ARG A 590 -37.26 -31.02 -13.65
CA ARG A 590 -37.46 -32.08 -12.67
C ARG A 590 -38.01 -33.29 -13.41
N ASP A 591 -37.44 -34.45 -13.13
CA ASP A 591 -38.04 -35.72 -13.55
C ASP A 591 -39.43 -35.88 -12.91
N GLU A 592 -40.33 -36.56 -13.61
CA GLU A 592 -41.72 -36.64 -13.20
C GLU A 592 -41.88 -37.37 -11.86
N ARG A 593 -41.03 -38.38 -11.60
CA ARG A 593 -40.99 -39.15 -10.36
C ARG A 593 -40.67 -38.26 -9.15
N SER A 594 -39.73 -37.33 -9.28
CA SER A 594 -39.39 -36.30 -8.28
C SER A 594 -40.52 -35.29 -8.07
N VAL A 595 -41.24 -34.88 -9.11
CA VAL A 595 -42.44 -34.03 -8.98
C VAL A 595 -43.57 -34.76 -8.24
N ARG A 596 -43.88 -36.01 -8.63
CA ARG A 596 -44.86 -36.87 -7.96
C ARG A 596 -44.49 -37.13 -6.49
N ALA A 597 -43.20 -37.37 -6.20
CA ALA A 597 -42.71 -37.58 -4.84
C ALA A 597 -42.78 -36.30 -3.97
N GLU A 598 -42.46 -35.12 -4.52
CA GLU A 598 -42.65 -33.87 -3.78
C GLU A 598 -44.14 -33.59 -3.54
N LEU A 599 -45.02 -33.87 -4.50
CA LEU A 599 -46.47 -33.75 -4.32
C LEU A 599 -46.98 -34.63 -3.18
N ALA A 600 -46.66 -35.93 -3.18
CA ALA A 600 -47.05 -36.83 -2.09
C ALA A 600 -46.48 -36.39 -0.70
N ALA A 601 -45.33 -35.71 -0.68
CA ALA A 601 -44.74 -35.14 0.54
C ALA A 601 -45.33 -33.77 0.94
N LEU A 602 -45.93 -33.03 0.00
CA LEU A 602 -46.71 -31.82 0.27
C LEU A 602 -48.10 -32.18 0.77
N ASP A 603 -48.77 -33.16 0.16
CA ASP A 603 -50.16 -33.51 0.45
C ASP A 603 -50.34 -34.08 1.86
N ARG A 604 -49.48 -35.02 2.29
CA ARG A 604 -49.42 -35.45 3.71
C ARG A 604 -49.28 -34.24 4.64
N ARG A 605 -48.36 -33.34 4.31
CA ARG A 605 -48.01 -32.18 5.13
C ARG A 605 -49.02 -31.03 5.08
N ILE A 606 -49.94 -31.01 4.12
CA ILE A 606 -51.09 -30.08 4.09
C ILE A 606 -52.14 -30.45 5.15
N GLY A 607 -52.14 -31.70 5.64
CA GLY A 607 -52.89 -32.12 6.83
C GLY A 607 -52.12 -31.91 8.16
N GLU A 608 -50.83 -31.60 8.12
CA GLU A 608 -49.98 -31.41 9.32
C GLU A 608 -49.88 -29.94 9.79
N VAL A 609 -50.32 -28.96 8.99
CA VAL A 609 -50.23 -27.53 9.31
C VAL A 609 -51.42 -26.73 8.80
N GLU A 610 -51.80 -25.70 9.57
CA GLU A 610 -52.91 -24.80 9.30
C GLU A 610 -52.46 -23.40 8.84
N GLY A 611 -53.40 -22.45 8.72
CA GLY A 611 -53.13 -21.04 8.42
C GLY A 611 -52.40 -20.79 7.09
N GLU A 612 -51.63 -19.70 7.03
CA GLU A 612 -50.86 -19.32 5.83
C GLU A 612 -49.91 -20.41 5.34
N ALA A 613 -49.37 -21.22 6.25
CA ALA A 613 -48.47 -22.33 5.91
C ALA A 613 -49.20 -23.36 5.04
N ALA A 614 -50.44 -23.71 5.39
CA ALA A 614 -51.28 -24.60 4.60
C ALA A 614 -51.57 -24.00 3.22
N VAL A 615 -51.94 -22.70 3.16
CA VAL A 615 -52.24 -21.98 1.90
C VAL A 615 -51.02 -21.97 0.97
N HIS A 616 -49.82 -21.70 1.49
CA HIS A 616 -48.59 -21.71 0.69
C HIS A 616 -48.25 -23.11 0.17
N LEU A 617 -48.42 -24.16 0.97
CA LEU A 617 -48.19 -25.55 0.55
C LEU A 617 -49.21 -25.98 -0.51
N ARG A 618 -50.51 -25.66 -0.33
CA ARG A 618 -51.58 -25.92 -1.31
C ARG A 618 -51.28 -25.23 -2.64
N ARG A 619 -50.89 -23.94 -2.62
CA ARG A 619 -50.50 -23.18 -3.83
C ARG A 619 -49.29 -23.79 -4.54
N ARG A 620 -48.30 -24.28 -3.79
CA ARG A 620 -47.14 -25.01 -4.34
C ARG A 620 -47.56 -26.35 -4.96
N GLY A 621 -48.43 -27.11 -4.29
CA GLY A 621 -48.98 -28.36 -4.81
C GLY A 621 -49.74 -28.16 -6.12
N ALA A 622 -50.66 -27.20 -6.17
CA ALA A 622 -51.36 -26.83 -7.41
C ALA A 622 -50.40 -26.46 -8.55
N SER A 623 -49.38 -25.64 -8.28
CA SER A 623 -48.37 -25.26 -9.28
C SER A 623 -47.47 -26.42 -9.74
N LEU A 624 -47.33 -27.48 -8.95
CA LEU A 624 -46.63 -28.71 -9.35
C LEU A 624 -47.54 -29.66 -10.13
N ARG A 625 -48.82 -29.82 -9.75
CA ARG A 625 -49.80 -30.61 -10.52
C ARG A 625 -50.00 -30.05 -11.92
N ALA A 626 -50.11 -28.73 -12.07
CA ALA A 626 -50.21 -28.07 -13.37
C ALA A 626 -48.97 -28.25 -14.29
N ARG A 627 -47.85 -28.77 -13.75
CA ARG A 627 -46.62 -29.11 -14.48
C ARG A 627 -46.44 -30.61 -14.71
N LEU A 628 -47.30 -31.45 -14.14
CA LEU A 628 -47.42 -32.84 -14.58
C LEU A 628 -48.21 -32.82 -15.90
N GLY A 629 -47.70 -33.51 -16.92
CA GLY A 629 -48.29 -33.51 -18.27
C GLY A 629 -47.94 -32.33 -19.17
N SER A 630 -47.48 -31.18 -18.64
CA SER A 630 -47.03 -30.03 -19.45
C SER A 630 -45.51 -29.84 -19.37
N ARG A 631 -44.79 -30.09 -20.49
CA ARG A 631 -43.38 -29.70 -20.60
C ARG A 631 -43.31 -28.17 -20.60
N PRO A 632 -42.67 -27.51 -19.60
CA PRO A 632 -42.74 -26.07 -19.49
C PRO A 632 -41.89 -25.40 -20.58
N SER A 633 -42.54 -24.76 -21.55
CA SER A 633 -41.84 -23.92 -22.54
C SER A 633 -41.02 -22.86 -21.82
N LEU A 634 -39.70 -22.92 -21.98
CA LEU A 634 -38.79 -21.99 -21.33
C LEU A 634 -38.52 -20.80 -22.25
N ALA A 635 -38.97 -19.61 -21.84
CA ALA A 635 -38.71 -18.37 -22.57
C ALA A 635 -37.20 -18.23 -22.92
N PRO A 636 -36.84 -17.69 -24.11
CA PRO A 636 -35.45 -17.71 -24.60
C PRO A 636 -34.41 -17.17 -23.62
N GLY A 637 -34.70 -16.06 -22.93
CA GLY A 637 -33.81 -15.49 -21.90
C GLY A 637 -33.62 -16.38 -20.65
N ARG A 638 -34.44 -17.41 -20.44
CA ARG A 638 -34.19 -18.47 -19.45
C ARG A 638 -33.28 -19.56 -20.02
N LEU A 639 -33.51 -20.00 -21.26
CA LEU A 639 -32.62 -20.95 -21.95
C LEU A 639 -31.19 -20.41 -22.05
N ALA A 640 -31.00 -19.14 -22.44
CA ALA A 640 -29.68 -18.49 -22.50
C ALA A 640 -28.94 -18.51 -21.15
N ARG A 641 -29.63 -18.21 -20.04
CA ARG A 641 -29.05 -18.30 -18.68
C ARG A 641 -28.70 -19.73 -18.28
N MET A 642 -29.47 -20.71 -18.75
CA MET A 642 -29.18 -22.12 -18.50
C MET A 642 -28.00 -22.61 -19.36
N ARG A 643 -27.87 -22.16 -20.62
CA ARG A 643 -26.69 -22.38 -21.47
C ARG A 643 -25.42 -21.77 -20.84
N LYS A 644 -25.45 -20.51 -20.36
CA LYS A 644 -24.27 -19.93 -19.63
C LYS A 644 -23.93 -20.74 -18.37
N LYS A 645 -24.91 -21.25 -17.63
CA LYS A 645 -24.67 -22.08 -16.44
C LYS A 645 -24.07 -23.46 -16.77
N LEU A 646 -24.46 -24.08 -17.90
CA LEU A 646 -23.86 -25.31 -18.39
C LEU A 646 -22.44 -25.05 -18.92
N ALA A 647 -22.24 -23.98 -19.70
CA ALA A 647 -20.92 -23.58 -20.19
C ALA A 647 -19.91 -23.36 -19.05
N GLY A 648 -20.32 -22.78 -17.91
CA GLY A 648 -19.46 -22.69 -16.73
C GLY A 648 -19.15 -24.01 -16.01
N ARG A 649 -20.00 -25.03 -16.16
CA ARG A 649 -19.65 -26.40 -15.72
C ARG A 649 -18.74 -27.09 -16.72
N LEU A 650 -18.93 -26.88 -18.01
CA LEU A 650 -18.08 -27.40 -19.08
C LEU A 650 -16.67 -26.82 -19.03
N ALA A 651 -16.52 -25.50 -18.96
CA ALA A 651 -15.22 -24.83 -18.84
C ALA A 651 -14.48 -25.27 -17.57
N ARG A 652 -15.20 -25.39 -16.44
CA ARG A 652 -14.64 -25.91 -15.19
C ARG A 652 -14.21 -27.36 -15.32
N ALA A 653 -15.03 -28.22 -15.91
CA ALA A 653 -14.71 -29.63 -16.11
C ALA A 653 -13.53 -29.84 -17.08
N ARG A 654 -13.43 -29.04 -18.15
CA ARG A 654 -12.26 -28.99 -19.04
C ARG A 654 -11.00 -28.61 -18.27
N ALA A 655 -11.07 -27.59 -17.41
CA ALA A 655 -9.96 -27.20 -16.55
C ALA A 655 -9.57 -28.27 -15.54
N GLU A 656 -10.52 -28.81 -14.76
CA GLU A 656 -10.27 -29.90 -13.80
C GLU A 656 -9.64 -31.13 -14.51
N ARG A 657 -10.16 -31.51 -15.68
CA ARG A 657 -9.60 -32.60 -16.51
C ARG A 657 -8.23 -32.30 -17.10
N ARG A 658 -7.95 -31.06 -17.51
CA ARG A 658 -6.64 -30.64 -18.03
C ARG A 658 -5.61 -30.53 -16.92
N ILE A 659 -5.99 -30.01 -15.75
CA ILE A 659 -5.23 -30.09 -14.50
C ILE A 659 -4.86 -31.56 -14.23
N ASP A 660 -5.82 -32.48 -14.22
CA ASP A 660 -5.55 -33.92 -14.04
C ASP A 660 -4.68 -34.53 -15.15
N GLY A 661 -4.76 -34.03 -16.39
CA GLY A 661 -3.88 -34.42 -17.50
C GLY A 661 -2.44 -33.97 -17.26
N VAL A 662 -2.26 -32.69 -16.95
CA VAL A 662 -0.99 -32.05 -16.60
C VAL A 662 -0.34 -32.73 -15.41
N TRP A 663 -1.05 -32.94 -14.31
CA TRP A 663 -0.51 -33.68 -13.14
C TRP A 663 -0.12 -35.12 -13.49
N ARG A 664 -0.85 -35.83 -14.37
CA ARG A 664 -0.46 -37.19 -14.81
C ARG A 664 0.78 -37.19 -15.71
N ALA A 665 0.89 -36.23 -16.62
CA ALA A 665 2.04 -36.11 -17.50
C ALA A 665 3.31 -35.73 -16.72
N ALA A 666 3.19 -34.73 -15.84
CA ALA A 666 4.23 -34.32 -14.91
C ALA A 666 4.66 -35.46 -13.96
N LEU A 667 3.72 -36.26 -13.45
CA LEU A 667 4.01 -37.48 -12.66
C LEU A 667 4.87 -38.50 -13.41
N ALA A 668 4.57 -38.72 -14.69
CA ALA A 668 5.30 -39.66 -15.54
C ALA A 668 6.70 -39.15 -15.93
N ALA A 669 6.92 -37.83 -15.90
CA ALA A 669 8.26 -37.25 -15.95
C ALA A 669 9.00 -37.36 -14.60
N SER A 670 8.27 -37.30 -13.47
CA SER A 670 8.83 -37.33 -12.11
C SER A 670 8.92 -38.75 -11.50
N GLU A 671 9.37 -39.75 -12.25
CA GLU A 671 9.44 -41.15 -11.77
C GLU A 671 10.56 -41.43 -10.75
N GLY A 672 11.31 -40.39 -10.34
CA GLY A 672 12.20 -40.43 -9.18
C GLY A 672 11.44 -40.52 -7.85
N GLU A 673 11.15 -41.75 -7.43
CA GLU A 673 10.95 -42.22 -6.04
C GLU A 673 9.71 -41.71 -5.27
N TRP A 674 9.24 -40.47 -5.47
CA TRP A 674 8.20 -39.83 -4.61
C TRP A 674 6.92 -39.37 -5.33
N GLY A 675 6.88 -39.43 -6.67
CA GLY A 675 5.84 -38.77 -7.45
C GLY A 675 4.41 -39.30 -7.23
N ARG A 676 4.15 -40.55 -7.66
CA ARG A 676 2.79 -41.05 -7.93
C ARG A 676 1.85 -40.97 -6.73
N GLU A 677 2.30 -41.45 -5.57
CA GLU A 677 1.48 -41.48 -4.35
C GLU A 677 1.15 -40.09 -3.80
N VAL A 678 2.09 -39.13 -3.90
CA VAL A 678 1.91 -37.75 -3.43
C VAL A 678 0.83 -37.03 -4.23
N VAL A 679 0.74 -37.29 -5.54
CA VAL A 679 -0.34 -36.73 -6.36
C VAL A 679 -1.66 -37.49 -6.18
N ASP A 680 -1.65 -38.79 -5.92
CA ASP A 680 -2.89 -39.48 -5.54
C ASP A 680 -3.39 -39.06 -4.15
N LEU A 681 -2.51 -38.67 -3.23
CA LEU A 681 -2.88 -37.92 -2.02
C LEU A 681 -3.46 -36.54 -2.38
N ALA A 682 -2.82 -35.77 -3.28
CA ALA A 682 -3.31 -34.46 -3.75
C ALA A 682 -4.68 -34.49 -4.46
N ARG A 683 -5.01 -35.59 -5.15
CA ARG A 683 -6.33 -35.84 -5.76
C ARG A 683 -7.40 -36.15 -4.71
N ARG A 684 -7.03 -36.94 -3.69
CA ARG A 684 -7.94 -37.38 -2.61
C ARG A 684 -8.19 -36.28 -1.57
N ASP A 685 -7.20 -35.44 -1.30
CA ASP A 685 -7.31 -34.27 -0.42
C ASP A 685 -6.90 -32.96 -1.14
N PRO A 686 -7.85 -32.04 -1.42
CA PRO A 686 -7.59 -30.71 -1.96
C PRO A 686 -6.64 -29.83 -1.12
N ARG A 687 -6.35 -30.20 0.13
CA ARG A 687 -5.29 -29.59 0.95
C ARG A 687 -3.92 -30.06 0.52
N ALA A 688 -3.73 -31.36 0.29
CA ALA A 688 -2.50 -31.92 -0.24
C ALA A 688 -2.22 -31.35 -1.63
N GLY A 689 -3.24 -31.12 -2.46
CA GLY A 689 -3.09 -30.38 -3.72
C GLY A 689 -2.47 -28.99 -3.54
N ARG A 690 -3.01 -28.17 -2.62
CA ARG A 690 -2.49 -26.82 -2.35
C ARG A 690 -1.13 -26.80 -1.63
N ALA A 691 -0.85 -27.80 -0.78
CA ALA A 691 0.47 -27.97 -0.18
C ALA A 691 1.51 -28.35 -1.24
N LEU A 692 1.20 -29.32 -2.10
CA LEU A 692 2.05 -29.77 -3.21
C LEU A 692 2.34 -28.62 -4.18
N GLU A 693 1.31 -27.86 -4.58
CA GLU A 693 1.43 -26.67 -5.40
C GLU A 693 2.44 -25.65 -4.81
N ALA A 694 2.31 -25.35 -3.51
CA ALA A 694 3.21 -24.43 -2.82
C ALA A 694 4.61 -25.01 -2.61
N VAL A 695 4.76 -26.31 -2.37
CA VAL A 695 6.06 -27.03 -2.28
C VAL A 695 6.80 -26.94 -3.62
N LEU A 696 6.09 -27.10 -4.73
CA LEU A 696 6.63 -27.02 -6.10
C LEU A 696 6.97 -25.59 -6.54
N ALA A 697 6.48 -24.56 -5.82
CA ALA A 697 6.94 -23.19 -5.95
C ALA A 697 8.30 -22.93 -5.26
N LEU A 698 8.75 -23.80 -4.36
CA LEU A 698 9.97 -23.59 -3.60
C LEU A 698 11.25 -23.85 -4.42
N LYS A 699 12.37 -23.33 -3.91
CA LYS A 699 13.74 -23.64 -4.35
C LYS A 699 14.03 -25.14 -4.18
N PRO A 700 14.88 -25.78 -5.01
CA PRO A 700 15.03 -27.23 -5.07
C PRO A 700 15.22 -27.94 -3.72
N ALA A 701 16.06 -27.43 -2.81
CA ALA A 701 16.28 -28.04 -1.50
C ALA A 701 14.99 -28.16 -0.67
N TYR A 702 14.24 -27.07 -0.50
CA TYR A 702 12.97 -27.06 0.24
C TYR A 702 11.84 -27.76 -0.53
N ARG A 703 11.87 -27.73 -1.87
CA ARG A 703 10.94 -28.50 -2.71
C ARG A 703 11.09 -29.99 -2.46
N ASN A 704 12.32 -30.51 -2.52
CA ASN A 704 12.59 -31.93 -2.30
C ASN A 704 12.24 -32.35 -0.87
N LEU A 705 12.53 -31.50 0.12
CA LEU A 705 12.13 -31.72 1.51
C LEU A 705 10.61 -31.77 1.67
N GLY A 706 9.88 -30.86 1.04
CA GLY A 706 8.40 -30.82 1.07
C GLY A 706 7.76 -31.98 0.33
N LEU A 707 8.34 -32.42 -0.79
CA LEU A 707 7.91 -33.64 -1.50
C LEU A 707 8.15 -34.89 -0.64
N LYS A 708 9.26 -34.95 0.10
CA LYS A 708 9.55 -36.05 1.04
C LYS A 708 8.59 -36.08 2.24
N VAL A 709 8.24 -34.91 2.79
CA VAL A 709 7.21 -34.76 3.84
C VAL A 709 5.84 -35.22 3.34
N LEU A 710 5.40 -34.75 2.17
CA LEU A 710 4.14 -35.19 1.56
C LEU A 710 4.18 -36.69 1.17
N GLY A 711 5.37 -37.19 0.83
CA GLY A 711 5.64 -38.60 0.53
C GLY A 711 5.45 -39.50 1.74
N ARG A 712 6.02 -39.18 2.91
CA ARG A 712 5.73 -39.93 4.15
C ARG A 712 4.24 -39.98 4.45
N ARG A 713 3.53 -38.88 4.19
CA ARG A 713 2.09 -38.74 4.47
C ARG A 713 1.17 -39.63 3.63
N THR A 714 1.66 -40.30 2.58
CA THR A 714 0.89 -41.26 1.77
C THR A 714 0.70 -42.59 2.50
N GLY A 715 1.65 -42.97 3.35
CA GLY A 715 1.67 -44.22 4.12
C GLY A 715 0.88 -44.16 5.43
N ALA A 716 1.09 -45.16 6.28
CA ALA A 716 0.60 -45.18 7.66
C ALA A 716 1.46 -44.27 8.57
N PRO A 717 0.88 -43.69 9.64
CA PRO A 717 1.66 -42.96 10.65
C PRO A 717 2.54 -43.91 11.49
N PRO A 718 3.61 -43.43 12.14
CA PRO A 718 4.08 -42.04 12.18
C PRO A 718 4.58 -41.54 10.81
N TRP A 719 4.39 -40.24 10.56
CA TRP A 719 4.75 -39.61 9.27
C TRP A 719 5.98 -38.71 9.38
N GLU A 720 6.46 -38.48 10.61
CA GLU A 720 7.62 -37.68 10.93
C GLU A 720 8.92 -38.26 10.35
N LEU A 721 9.85 -37.38 9.98
CA LEU A 721 11.14 -37.74 9.36
C LEU A 721 12.18 -38.21 10.39
N LEU A 722 11.79 -39.02 11.38
CA LEU A 722 12.63 -39.45 12.50
C LEU A 722 13.90 -40.19 12.04
N GLU A 723 13.78 -41.05 11.02
CA GLU A 723 14.86 -41.90 10.52
C GLU A 723 15.91 -41.20 9.64
N GLU A 724 15.68 -39.92 9.31
CA GLU A 724 16.65 -39.14 8.57
C GLU A 724 17.88 -38.87 9.45
N ALA A 725 19.09 -39.12 8.94
CA ALA A 725 20.30 -39.17 9.77
C ALA A 725 20.54 -37.93 10.67
N PRO A 726 20.30 -36.68 10.22
CA PRO A 726 20.42 -35.50 11.10
C PRO A 726 19.36 -35.45 12.21
N ASN A 727 18.13 -35.92 11.94
CA ASN A 727 17.06 -36.00 12.94
C ASN A 727 17.36 -37.08 13.98
N ARG A 728 17.75 -38.29 13.55
CA ARG A 728 18.14 -39.36 14.48
C ARG A 728 19.34 -38.97 15.33
N ALA A 729 20.40 -38.41 14.73
CA ALA A 729 21.58 -37.95 15.47
C ALA A 729 21.26 -36.83 16.48
N PHE A 730 20.31 -35.94 16.17
CA PHE A 730 19.84 -34.93 17.12
C PHE A 730 19.12 -35.57 18.32
N LEU A 731 18.23 -36.54 18.08
CA LEU A 731 17.53 -37.27 19.16
C LEU A 731 18.49 -38.12 20.00
N GLU A 732 19.47 -38.77 19.38
CA GLU A 732 20.55 -39.51 20.06
C GLU A 732 21.39 -38.57 20.95
N CYS A 733 21.67 -37.35 20.47
CA CYS A 733 22.37 -36.33 21.26
C CYS A 733 21.57 -35.90 22.50
N LEU A 734 20.27 -35.64 22.36
CA LEU A 734 19.40 -35.29 23.50
C LEU A 734 19.25 -36.44 24.51
N ARG A 735 19.08 -37.69 24.05
CA ARG A 735 19.08 -38.86 24.94
C ARG A 735 20.43 -39.02 25.65
N GLY A 736 21.54 -38.74 24.97
CA GLY A 736 22.89 -38.71 25.56
C GLY A 736 23.09 -37.60 26.62
N GLN A 737 22.27 -36.55 26.61
CA GLN A 737 22.20 -35.51 27.65
C GLN A 737 21.24 -35.89 28.81
N GLY A 738 20.58 -37.05 28.73
CA GLY A 738 19.63 -37.53 29.74
C GLY A 738 18.19 -37.07 29.55
N LEU A 739 17.84 -36.45 28.42
CA LEU A 739 16.45 -36.05 28.15
C LEU A 739 15.59 -37.24 27.72
N CYS A 740 14.36 -37.26 28.22
CA CYS A 740 13.28 -38.09 27.69
C CYS A 740 12.70 -37.39 26.46
N VAL A 741 12.91 -37.94 25.25
CA VAL A 741 12.46 -37.33 23.98
C VAL A 741 11.11 -37.89 23.52
N GLU A 742 10.63 -38.92 24.19
CA GLU A 742 9.41 -39.66 23.88
C GLU A 742 8.15 -38.78 23.99
N PRO A 743 7.95 -37.90 25.01
CA PRO A 743 6.83 -36.95 25.05
C PRO A 743 6.75 -35.98 23.85
N TRP A 744 7.89 -35.69 23.22
CA TRP A 744 8.01 -34.84 22.04
C TRP A 744 7.70 -35.62 20.75
N ILE A 745 8.27 -36.83 20.62
CA ILE A 745 8.11 -37.71 19.45
C ILE A 745 6.70 -38.31 19.39
N GLU A 746 6.18 -38.85 20.48
CA GLU A 746 4.84 -39.46 20.54
C GLU A 746 3.75 -38.39 20.65
N GLY A 747 4.04 -37.30 21.35
CA GLY A 747 3.19 -36.13 21.51
C GLY A 747 2.24 -36.21 22.70
N THR A 748 2.36 -35.25 23.61
CA THR A 748 1.36 -35.04 24.67
C THR A 748 0.07 -34.41 24.12
N ALA A 749 -1.04 -34.67 24.79
CA ALA A 749 -2.32 -34.02 24.53
C ALA A 749 -3.10 -33.84 25.85
N CYS A 750 -3.63 -32.63 26.08
CA CYS A 750 -4.50 -32.33 27.22
C CYS A 750 -5.85 -31.76 26.77
N GLU A 751 -6.90 -32.09 27.53
CA GLU A 751 -8.24 -31.52 27.38
C GLU A 751 -8.39 -30.41 28.43
N VAL A 752 -8.48 -29.16 27.98
CA VAL A 752 -8.55 -27.97 28.83
C VAL A 752 -9.87 -27.23 28.63
N VAL A 753 -10.27 -26.45 29.64
CA VAL A 753 -11.41 -25.54 29.54
C VAL A 753 -10.85 -24.12 29.41
N ALA A 754 -11.15 -23.46 28.30
CA ALA A 754 -10.80 -22.08 28.04
C ALA A 754 -11.60 -21.12 28.95
N ALA A 755 -11.18 -19.86 29.06
CA ALA A 755 -11.78 -18.90 29.98
C ALA A 755 -13.25 -18.54 29.67
N ASP A 756 -13.71 -18.77 28.44
CA ASP A 756 -15.11 -18.67 28.00
C ASP A 756 -15.97 -19.92 28.33
N GLY A 757 -15.34 -20.99 28.85
CA GLY A 757 -15.95 -22.30 29.08
C GLY A 757 -15.87 -23.26 27.90
N THR A 758 -15.25 -22.89 26.78
CA THR A 758 -15.06 -23.79 25.63
C THR A 758 -14.06 -24.90 25.96
N ARG A 759 -14.43 -26.15 25.70
CA ARG A 759 -13.50 -27.29 25.78
C ARG A 759 -12.58 -27.31 24.57
N LEU A 760 -11.28 -27.32 24.83
CA LEU A 760 -10.21 -27.35 23.84
C LEU A 760 -9.31 -28.56 24.06
N ARG A 761 -8.99 -29.28 22.98
CA ARG A 761 -7.90 -30.25 22.98
C ARG A 761 -6.62 -29.56 22.52
N VAL A 762 -5.61 -29.47 23.39
CA VAL A 762 -4.28 -28.95 23.06
C VAL A 762 -3.33 -30.12 22.88
N ALA A 763 -2.65 -30.20 21.74
CA ALA A 763 -1.74 -31.31 21.43
C ALA A 763 -0.67 -30.90 20.42
N ILE A 764 0.47 -31.62 20.41
CA ILE A 764 1.38 -31.61 19.25
C ILE A 764 0.66 -32.21 18.04
N GLU A 765 0.76 -31.54 16.90
CA GLU A 765 0.23 -32.03 15.64
C GLU A 765 1.11 -33.15 15.07
N LYS A 766 0.46 -34.20 14.58
CA LYS A 766 1.11 -35.38 14.00
C LYS A 766 0.82 -35.54 12.51
N ASP A 767 -0.22 -34.88 11.98
CA ASP A 767 -0.44 -34.80 10.54
C ASP A 767 0.45 -33.71 9.90
N PRO A 768 1.51 -34.06 9.14
CA PRO A 768 2.34 -33.08 8.44
C PRO A 768 1.54 -32.21 7.45
N LEU A 769 0.39 -32.68 6.94
CA LEU A 769 -0.46 -31.89 6.07
C LEU A 769 -1.27 -30.83 6.83
N GLU A 770 -1.57 -31.03 8.11
CA GLU A 770 -2.12 -29.96 8.96
C GLU A 770 -1.01 -29.00 9.39
N ALA A 771 0.17 -29.52 9.74
CA ALA A 771 1.30 -28.68 10.15
C ALA A 771 1.83 -27.81 8.99
N LEU A 772 1.86 -28.29 7.74
CA LEU A 772 2.13 -27.45 6.55
C LEU A 772 1.11 -26.31 6.36
N PHE A 773 -0.08 -26.40 6.97
CA PHE A 773 -1.09 -25.33 6.96
C PHE A 773 -0.96 -24.36 8.16
N LEU A 774 0.08 -24.45 9.01
CA LEU A 774 0.25 -23.63 10.21
C LEU A 774 0.06 -22.12 9.96
N GLY A 775 0.57 -21.60 8.85
CA GLY A 775 0.34 -20.19 8.51
C GLY A 775 -1.08 -19.92 8.01
N ALA A 776 -1.65 -20.84 7.23
CA ALA A 776 -2.97 -20.70 6.60
C ALA A 776 -4.12 -20.65 7.60
N HIS A 777 -3.99 -21.33 8.74
CA HIS A 777 -4.98 -21.23 9.82
C HIS A 777 -5.07 -19.81 10.41
N PHE A 778 -4.01 -19.00 10.32
CA PHE A 778 -3.92 -17.66 10.93
C PHE A 778 -3.50 -16.56 9.94
N SER A 779 -3.63 -16.81 8.64
CA SER A 779 -3.28 -15.90 7.53
C SER A 779 -1.86 -15.33 7.57
N THR A 780 -0.88 -16.04 8.15
CA THR A 780 0.49 -15.53 8.28
C THR A 780 1.34 -15.80 7.03
N CYS A 781 2.52 -15.20 6.96
CA CYS A 781 3.52 -15.38 5.89
C CYS A 781 4.04 -16.82 5.71
N LEU A 782 3.74 -17.71 6.66
CA LEU A 782 4.02 -19.16 6.63
C LEU A 782 2.91 -19.97 5.92
N SER A 783 1.89 -19.31 5.34
CA SER A 783 0.82 -19.98 4.58
C SER A 783 1.34 -20.56 3.26
N PRO A 784 0.74 -21.63 2.70
CA PRO A 784 0.95 -22.02 1.31
C PRO A 784 0.80 -20.81 0.37
N GLN A 785 1.65 -20.73 -0.65
CA GLN A 785 1.76 -19.61 -1.60
C GLN A 785 2.25 -18.27 -1.00
N ARG A 786 2.65 -18.18 0.27
CA ARG A 786 3.32 -16.99 0.86
C ARG A 786 4.83 -17.17 0.96
N GLU A 787 5.55 -16.05 1.10
CA GLU A 787 7.00 -15.93 0.94
C GLU A 787 7.85 -16.79 1.90
N PHE A 788 7.34 -17.09 3.10
CA PHE A 788 8.02 -17.90 4.12
C PHE A 788 7.46 -19.33 4.23
N PHE A 789 6.61 -19.79 3.29
CA PHE A 789 6.10 -21.16 3.27
C PHE A 789 7.19 -22.23 3.30
N TRP A 790 8.38 -21.94 2.77
CA TRP A 790 9.53 -22.85 2.87
C TRP A 790 9.90 -23.17 4.32
N SER A 791 9.73 -22.26 5.27
CA SER A 791 9.94 -22.55 6.70
C SER A 791 8.82 -23.42 7.29
N ALA A 792 7.59 -23.33 6.79
CA ALA A 792 6.54 -24.28 7.18
C ALA A 792 6.89 -25.72 6.77
N VAL A 793 7.63 -25.92 5.67
CA VAL A 793 8.22 -27.22 5.33
C VAL A 793 9.31 -27.64 6.33
N VAL A 794 10.20 -26.71 6.72
CA VAL A 794 11.26 -27.02 7.72
C VAL A 794 10.68 -27.37 9.09
N ASN A 795 9.66 -26.64 9.54
CA ASN A 795 8.96 -26.85 10.82
C ASN A 795 8.24 -28.21 10.93
N VAL A 796 8.10 -28.92 9.81
CA VAL A 796 7.49 -30.27 9.73
C VAL A 796 8.54 -31.35 9.47
N ALA A 797 9.69 -30.98 8.91
CA ALA A 797 10.73 -31.91 8.50
C ALA A 797 11.85 -32.08 9.53
N ASP A 798 12.27 -31.00 10.19
CA ASP A 798 13.29 -31.04 11.24
C ASP A 798 12.66 -31.49 12.57
N VAL A 799 13.12 -32.60 13.14
CA VAL A 799 12.50 -33.19 14.34
C VAL A 799 12.59 -32.30 15.58
N ASN A 800 13.50 -31.32 15.60
CA ASN A 800 13.62 -30.34 16.68
C ASN A 800 12.61 -29.19 16.61
N LYS A 801 11.54 -29.30 15.79
CA LYS A 801 10.46 -28.33 15.66
C LYS A 801 9.12 -29.08 15.72
N GLN A 802 8.14 -28.54 16.46
CA GLN A 802 6.82 -29.15 16.61
C GLN A 802 5.72 -28.08 16.64
N VAL A 803 4.63 -28.30 15.92
CA VAL A 803 3.46 -27.41 15.92
C VAL A 803 2.45 -27.91 16.94
N VAL A 804 2.11 -27.10 17.92
CA VAL A 804 1.00 -27.36 18.86
C VAL A 804 -0.25 -26.69 18.34
N TYR A 805 -1.38 -27.40 18.32
CA TYR A 805 -2.70 -26.82 18.03
C TYR A 805 -3.65 -26.97 19.22
N ALA A 806 -4.45 -25.93 19.47
CA ALA A 806 -5.71 -26.05 20.19
C ALA A 806 -6.85 -26.27 19.20
N ARG A 807 -7.65 -27.32 19.41
CA ARG A 807 -8.85 -27.65 18.63
C ARG A 807 -10.10 -27.54 19.48
N ASP A 808 -11.17 -27.00 18.90
CA ASP A 808 -12.50 -27.06 19.52
C ASP A 808 -13.12 -28.47 19.45
N ALA A 809 -14.26 -28.67 20.10
CA ALA A 809 -15.02 -29.93 20.07
C ALA A 809 -15.57 -30.32 18.68
N CYS A 810 -15.39 -29.50 17.63
CA CYS A 810 -15.64 -29.84 16.23
C CYS A 810 -14.35 -30.23 15.47
N GLY A 811 -13.20 -30.29 16.16
CA GLY A 811 -11.88 -30.56 15.58
C GLY A 811 -11.24 -29.37 14.86
N LYS A 812 -11.88 -28.19 14.87
CA LYS A 812 -11.39 -27.00 14.18
C LYS A 812 -10.27 -26.36 15.00
N VAL A 813 -9.13 -26.08 14.36
CA VAL A 813 -8.06 -25.26 14.95
C VAL A 813 -8.61 -23.91 15.40
N VAL A 814 -8.33 -23.52 16.64
CA VAL A 814 -8.64 -22.22 17.23
C VAL A 814 -7.43 -21.51 17.82
N GLY A 815 -6.34 -22.23 18.10
CA GLY A 815 -5.04 -21.66 18.45
C GLY A 815 -3.89 -22.51 17.90
N ARG A 816 -2.72 -21.89 17.67
CA ARG A 816 -1.46 -22.60 17.37
C ARG A 816 -0.28 -22.00 18.11
N GLN A 817 0.70 -22.83 18.47
CA GLN A 817 2.04 -22.39 18.83
C GLN A 817 3.07 -23.24 18.08
N LEU A 818 4.23 -22.67 17.77
CA LEU A 818 5.39 -23.45 17.33
C LEU A 818 6.33 -23.60 18.54
N LEU A 819 6.78 -24.82 18.80
CA LEU A 819 7.81 -25.14 19.79
C LEU A 819 9.06 -25.63 19.06
N ALA A 820 10.23 -25.43 19.66
CA ALA A 820 11.50 -25.93 19.14
C ALA A 820 12.45 -26.38 20.25
N LEU A 821 13.43 -27.22 19.89
CA LEU A 821 14.51 -27.67 20.77
C LEU A 821 15.87 -27.15 20.28
N THR A 822 16.65 -26.63 21.22
CA THR A 822 18.07 -26.31 21.02
C THR A 822 18.94 -27.59 21.13
N ALA A 823 20.22 -27.48 20.77
CA ALA A 823 21.16 -28.60 20.80
C ALA A 823 21.52 -29.09 22.22
N ASP A 824 21.25 -28.28 23.24
CA ASP A 824 21.50 -28.50 24.67
C ASP A 824 20.22 -28.85 25.46
N GLY A 825 19.19 -29.35 24.79
CA GLY A 825 17.94 -29.80 25.43
C GLY A 825 17.06 -28.66 25.96
N GLY A 826 17.27 -27.43 25.47
CA GLY A 826 16.45 -26.29 25.80
C GLY A 826 15.16 -26.24 24.97
N LEU A 827 14.01 -26.17 25.63
CA LEU A 827 12.71 -25.96 24.97
C LEU A 827 12.42 -24.47 24.79
N LEU A 828 12.18 -24.09 23.54
CA LEU A 828 11.80 -22.75 23.11
C LEU A 828 10.38 -22.75 22.58
N ALA A 829 9.68 -21.63 22.74
CA ALA A 829 8.32 -21.44 22.27
C ALA A 829 8.17 -20.13 21.51
N TYR A 830 7.46 -20.17 20.39
CA TYR A 830 7.24 -19.04 19.50
C TYR A 830 5.86 -18.43 19.72
N HIS A 831 5.54 -17.35 19.00
CA HIS A 831 4.30 -16.60 19.23
C HIS A 831 3.04 -17.50 19.12
N PRO A 832 2.19 -17.56 20.17
CA PRO A 832 0.95 -18.32 20.14
C PRO A 832 -0.15 -17.49 19.46
N TYR A 833 -0.66 -17.96 18.32
CA TYR A 833 -1.74 -17.30 17.61
C TYR A 833 -3.08 -17.90 18.02
N ALA A 834 -4.10 -17.06 18.21
CA ALA A 834 -5.48 -17.47 18.48
C ALA A 834 -6.44 -16.87 17.44
N HIS A 835 -7.58 -17.53 17.23
CA HIS A 835 -8.70 -16.97 16.46
C HIS A 835 -9.61 -16.07 17.31
N ASP A 836 -9.50 -16.19 18.62
CA ASP A 836 -10.28 -15.48 19.62
C ASP A 836 -9.43 -15.42 20.90
N GLU A 837 -9.14 -14.21 21.36
CA GLU A 837 -8.26 -13.98 22.52
C GLU A 837 -8.95 -14.37 23.84
N THR A 838 -10.29 -14.38 23.88
CA THR A 838 -11.07 -14.77 25.07
C THR A 838 -10.92 -16.24 25.44
N LEU A 839 -10.38 -17.06 24.54
CA LEU A 839 -9.99 -18.45 24.84
C LEU A 839 -8.82 -18.56 25.83
N GLY A 840 -8.07 -17.48 26.06
CA GLY A 840 -6.88 -17.50 26.93
C GLY A 840 -5.74 -18.38 26.39
N PHE A 841 -5.75 -18.68 25.09
CA PHE A 841 -4.85 -19.67 24.47
C PHE A 841 -3.34 -19.43 24.72
N PRO A 842 -2.80 -18.19 24.77
CA PRO A 842 -1.40 -17.97 25.15
C PRO A 842 -1.03 -18.54 26.52
N THR A 843 -1.95 -18.53 27.49
CA THR A 843 -1.76 -19.13 28.83
C THR A 843 -1.85 -20.66 28.76
N LEU A 844 -2.78 -21.21 27.98
CA LEU A 844 -2.93 -22.66 27.79
C LEU A 844 -1.73 -23.28 27.06
N ALA A 845 -1.24 -22.63 26.00
CA ALA A 845 -0.08 -23.07 25.24
C ALA A 845 1.21 -22.99 26.08
N ARG A 846 1.32 -21.96 26.93
CA ARG A 846 2.37 -21.82 27.94
C ARG A 846 2.36 -22.94 28.98
N ALA A 847 1.18 -23.31 29.50
CA ALA A 847 1.06 -24.44 30.43
C ALA A 847 1.44 -25.76 29.75
N PHE A 848 0.94 -26.02 28.54
CA PHE A 848 1.29 -27.19 27.73
C PHE A 848 2.80 -27.29 27.46
N ALA A 849 3.45 -26.17 27.11
CA ALA A 849 4.90 -26.13 26.87
C ALA A 849 5.72 -26.35 28.16
N ALA A 850 5.17 -25.99 29.33
CA ALA A 850 5.79 -26.29 30.61
C ALA A 850 5.65 -27.77 31.00
N GLU A 851 4.43 -28.33 30.94
CA GLU A 851 4.16 -29.75 31.17
C GLU A 851 5.01 -30.66 30.25
N LEU A 852 5.15 -30.27 28.98
CA LEU A 852 6.00 -30.95 28.01
C LEU A 852 7.49 -30.86 28.38
N ALA A 853 8.00 -29.68 28.77
CA ALA A 853 9.39 -29.54 29.18
C ALA A 853 9.72 -30.37 30.42
N ASP A 854 8.85 -30.32 31.44
CA ASP A 854 9.01 -31.08 32.68
C ASP A 854 8.96 -32.59 32.42
N ALA A 855 8.04 -33.06 31.57
CA ALA A 855 7.95 -34.47 31.16
C ALA A 855 9.18 -34.97 30.37
N MET A 856 9.87 -34.06 29.66
CA MET A 856 11.11 -34.36 28.93
C MET A 856 12.38 -34.30 29.80
N GLY A 857 12.32 -33.68 30.98
CA GLY A 857 13.51 -33.20 31.70
C GLY A 857 14.21 -32.03 31.00
N ALA A 858 13.53 -31.36 30.06
CA ALA A 858 14.05 -30.25 29.28
C ALA A 858 13.96 -28.92 30.05
N ARG A 859 14.86 -27.99 29.73
CA ARG A 859 14.81 -26.63 30.32
C ARG A 859 14.06 -25.68 29.40
N GLN A 860 12.96 -25.07 29.88
CA GLN A 860 12.40 -23.91 29.18
C GLN A 860 13.44 -22.77 29.13
N LEU A 861 13.75 -22.28 27.93
CA LEU A 861 14.68 -21.18 27.70
C LEU A 861 13.96 -19.90 27.25
N ARG A 862 14.58 -18.73 27.51
CA ARG A 862 14.12 -17.41 27.04
C ARG A 862 14.48 -17.14 25.58
N ALA A 863 15.66 -17.62 25.21
CA ALA A 863 16.30 -17.48 23.91
C ALA A 863 17.32 -18.62 23.78
N GLY A 864 17.68 -18.96 22.55
CA GLY A 864 18.62 -20.04 22.25
C GLY A 864 18.64 -20.30 20.75
N LYS A 865 19.65 -21.03 20.26
CA LYS A 865 19.79 -21.32 18.84
C LYS A 865 19.15 -22.65 18.48
N VAL A 866 18.02 -22.60 17.78
CA VAL A 866 17.43 -23.76 17.11
C VAL A 866 18.32 -24.14 15.92
N LEU A 867 18.67 -25.42 15.80
CA LEU A 867 19.39 -25.91 14.62
C LEU A 867 18.42 -26.14 13.45
N ALA A 868 18.89 -25.93 12.22
CA ALA A 868 18.30 -26.53 11.03
C ALA A 868 18.97 -27.90 10.81
N LEU A 869 18.17 -28.96 10.59
CA LEU A 869 18.64 -30.36 10.62
C LEU A 869 18.67 -30.99 9.23
N LEU A 870 17.53 -31.04 8.56
CA LEU A 870 17.40 -31.48 7.16
C LEU A 870 17.43 -30.29 6.19
N ALA A 871 16.97 -29.13 6.67
CA ALA A 871 17.07 -27.88 5.97
C ALA A 871 18.45 -27.21 6.16
N ARG A 872 18.84 -26.37 5.19
CA ARG A 872 20.06 -25.53 5.32
C ARG A 872 19.85 -24.33 6.26
N ASP A 873 18.61 -23.86 6.35
CA ASP A 873 18.22 -22.59 6.97
C ASP A 873 16.72 -22.64 7.28
N TRP A 874 16.23 -21.78 8.18
CA TRP A 874 14.83 -21.75 8.59
C TRP A 874 14.40 -20.33 9.01
N TYR A 875 13.10 -20.01 8.94
CA TYR A 875 12.59 -18.72 9.39
C TYR A 875 12.32 -18.75 10.89
N ASP A 876 13.28 -18.23 11.65
CA ASP A 876 13.24 -18.01 13.09
C ASP A 876 12.75 -16.57 13.37
N ASP A 877 11.50 -16.40 13.83
CA ASP A 877 10.93 -15.09 14.19
C ASP A 877 11.21 -14.68 15.66
N GLY A 878 12.05 -15.46 16.35
CA GLY A 878 12.43 -15.26 17.74
C GLY A 878 11.46 -15.91 18.73
N PRO A 879 11.95 -16.65 19.74
CA PRO A 879 11.10 -17.23 20.77
C PRO A 879 10.49 -16.15 21.67
N ILE A 880 9.23 -16.35 22.06
CA ILE A 880 8.60 -15.61 23.14
C ILE A 880 9.00 -16.22 24.49
N GLU A 881 8.78 -15.48 25.58
CA GLU A 881 8.97 -16.03 26.90
C GLU A 881 7.73 -16.72 27.47
N LEU A 882 7.94 -17.97 27.92
CA LEU A 882 6.95 -18.77 28.62
C LEU A 882 6.75 -18.37 30.09
N ARG A 883 7.68 -17.64 30.71
CA ARG A 883 7.51 -17.19 32.11
C ARG A 883 6.74 -15.87 32.19
N ALA A 884 5.91 -15.74 33.22
CA ALA A 884 5.21 -14.48 33.52
C ALA A 884 6.15 -13.39 34.08
N GLU A 885 7.39 -13.74 34.44
CA GLU A 885 8.42 -12.89 35.04
C GLU A 885 8.64 -11.52 34.34
N TRP A 886 8.43 -11.45 33.02
CA TRP A 886 8.61 -10.24 32.23
C TRP A 886 7.33 -9.82 31.49
N ALA A 887 6.15 -10.25 31.95
CA ALA A 887 4.87 -9.88 31.34
C ALA A 887 4.60 -8.37 31.38
N PHE A 888 5.22 -7.63 32.31
CA PHE A 888 5.15 -6.17 32.35
C PHE A 888 5.90 -5.49 31.18
N LEU A 889 6.89 -6.16 30.58
CA LEU A 889 7.55 -5.73 29.35
C LEU A 889 6.76 -6.09 28.07
N ALA A 890 5.55 -6.64 28.20
CA ALA A 890 4.67 -6.78 27.04
C ALA A 890 4.28 -5.39 26.48
N PRO A 891 4.19 -5.24 25.15
CA PRO A 891 3.58 -4.05 24.56
C PRO A 891 2.21 -3.77 25.18
N TRP A 892 1.95 -2.51 25.53
CA TRP A 892 0.70 -2.04 26.14
C TRP A 892 0.41 -2.54 27.57
N GLY A 893 1.37 -3.19 28.24
CA GLY A 893 1.28 -3.48 29.69
C GLY A 893 1.35 -2.21 30.55
N GLU A 894 1.01 -2.31 31.85
CA GLU A 894 0.96 -1.16 32.77
C GLU A 894 2.26 -0.33 32.77
N PHE A 895 3.42 -1.01 32.85
CA PHE A 895 4.74 -0.40 32.72
C PHE A 895 4.94 0.35 31.39
N HIS A 896 4.57 -0.27 30.27
CA HIS A 896 4.67 0.35 28.95
C HIS A 896 3.80 1.62 28.84
N ASN A 897 2.65 1.64 29.53
CA ASN A 897 1.71 2.75 29.54
C ASN A 897 2.11 3.85 30.54
N GLY A 898 2.89 3.52 31.58
CA GLY A 898 3.50 4.49 32.51
C GLY A 898 4.75 5.18 31.93
N LEU A 899 5.57 4.46 31.15
CA LEU A 899 6.83 4.98 30.56
C LEU A 899 6.77 6.38 29.93
N PRO A 900 5.70 6.80 29.21
CA PRO A 900 5.60 8.17 28.69
C PRO A 900 5.66 9.27 29.75
N GLU A 901 5.14 9.03 30.96
CA GLU A 901 5.08 10.03 32.05
C GLU A 901 6.31 10.02 32.97
N VAL A 902 7.12 8.95 32.93
CA VAL A 902 8.26 8.72 33.84
C VAL A 902 9.39 9.72 33.58
N ALA A 903 9.85 10.43 34.63
CA ALA A 903 11.05 11.25 34.52
C ALA A 903 12.31 10.35 34.41
N PRO A 904 13.39 10.78 33.71
CA PRO A 904 14.60 9.98 33.58
C PRO A 904 15.17 9.49 34.92
N ASP A 905 15.22 10.37 35.93
CA ASP A 905 15.74 10.04 37.26
C ASP A 905 14.89 9.00 37.99
N ASP A 906 13.58 8.97 37.73
CA ASP A 906 12.62 8.02 38.32
C ASP A 906 12.58 6.66 37.60
N LEU A 907 13.20 6.53 36.42
CA LEU A 907 13.07 5.33 35.58
C LEU A 907 13.54 4.06 36.29
N LEU A 908 14.67 4.12 37.01
CA LEU A 908 15.18 2.97 37.76
C LEU A 908 14.24 2.57 38.91
N ALA A 909 13.56 3.52 39.53
CA ALA A 909 12.54 3.25 40.55
C ALA A 909 11.27 2.64 39.93
N HIS A 910 10.82 3.13 38.77
CA HIS A 910 9.68 2.57 38.05
C HIS A 910 9.96 1.12 37.58
N LEU A 911 11.15 0.85 37.04
CA LEU A 911 11.62 -0.50 36.70
C LEU A 911 11.64 -1.39 37.95
N ALA A 912 12.25 -0.91 39.04
CA ALA A 912 12.33 -1.64 40.31
C ALA A 912 10.96 -1.94 40.92
N SER A 913 9.94 -1.10 40.69
CA SER A 913 8.57 -1.35 41.18
C SER A 913 7.89 -2.54 40.50
N HIS A 914 8.39 -2.98 39.33
CA HIS A 914 8.00 -4.26 38.72
C HIS A 914 9.01 -5.38 39.00
N ARG A 915 10.32 -5.10 38.91
CA ARG A 915 11.39 -6.03 39.28
C ARG A 915 12.74 -5.34 39.53
N PRO A 916 13.48 -5.64 40.63
CA PRO A 916 14.79 -5.04 40.91
C PRO A 916 15.75 -5.13 39.71
N VAL A 917 16.38 -4.01 39.35
CA VAL A 917 17.21 -3.88 38.13
C VAL A 917 18.45 -4.80 38.15
N GLU A 918 18.80 -5.28 39.34
CA GLU A 918 19.85 -6.25 39.65
C GLU A 918 19.57 -7.66 39.09
N GLU A 919 18.29 -8.01 38.91
CA GLU A 919 17.85 -9.31 38.39
C GLU A 919 17.71 -9.34 36.85
N TRP A 920 17.98 -8.22 36.17
CA TRP A 920 17.77 -8.11 34.73
C TRP A 920 18.93 -8.70 33.95
N ASP A 921 18.66 -9.82 33.26
CA ASP A 921 19.58 -10.40 32.29
C ASP A 921 19.64 -9.57 30.98
N ALA A 922 20.60 -9.89 30.12
CA ALA A 922 20.77 -9.20 28.85
C ALA A 922 19.55 -9.30 27.92
N ALA A 923 18.73 -10.36 28.02
CA ALA A 923 17.54 -10.53 27.19
C ALA A 923 16.35 -9.68 27.68
N ALA A 924 16.20 -9.52 29.01
CA ALA A 924 15.24 -8.58 29.59
C ALA A 924 15.56 -7.13 29.19
N LEU A 925 16.84 -6.75 29.26
CA LEU A 925 17.32 -5.43 28.83
C LEU A 925 17.20 -5.24 27.31
N TYR A 926 17.51 -6.26 26.50
CA TYR A 926 17.30 -6.23 25.04
C TYR A 926 15.85 -5.94 24.68
N ARG A 927 14.88 -6.56 25.38
CA ARG A 927 13.45 -6.25 25.20
C ARG A 927 13.06 -4.85 25.63
N LEU A 928 13.65 -4.32 26.71
CA LEU A 928 13.45 -2.93 27.12
C LEU A 928 13.88 -1.95 26.01
N LEU A 929 15.00 -2.21 25.34
CA LEU A 929 15.48 -1.42 24.19
C LEU A 929 14.57 -1.51 22.94
N TYR A 930 13.67 -2.50 22.87
CA TYR A 930 12.68 -2.64 21.79
C TYR A 930 11.33 -1.98 22.07
N LEU A 931 11.07 -1.46 23.27
CA LEU A 931 9.80 -0.81 23.57
C LEU A 931 9.66 0.49 22.78
N VAL A 932 8.55 0.62 22.04
CA VAL A 932 8.28 1.80 21.18
C VAL A 932 8.19 3.08 22.01
N SER A 933 7.69 3.00 23.25
CA SER A 933 7.67 4.12 24.20
C SER A 933 9.07 4.57 24.64
N LEU A 934 10.02 3.65 24.80
CA LEU A 934 11.44 4.00 25.01
C LEU A 934 12.07 4.54 23.71
N GLY A 935 11.66 3.99 22.56
CA GLY A 935 12.00 4.48 21.22
C GLY A 935 11.68 5.95 20.97
N ALA A 936 10.59 6.45 21.56
CA ALA A 936 10.17 7.85 21.50
C ALA A 936 10.83 8.75 22.58
N ARG A 937 11.54 8.17 23.56
CA ARG A 937 12.07 8.87 24.74
C ARG A 937 13.51 8.43 25.04
N GLY A 938 14.44 8.71 24.13
CA GLY A 938 15.84 8.33 24.25
C GLY A 938 16.58 8.93 25.46
N GLU A 939 16.05 10.01 26.05
CA GLU A 939 16.53 10.59 27.32
C GLU A 939 16.28 9.68 28.54
N LEU A 940 15.53 8.58 28.37
CA LEU A 940 15.39 7.50 29.35
C LEU A 940 16.56 6.48 29.26
N LEU A 941 17.45 6.56 28.28
CA LEU A 941 18.58 5.63 28.17
C LEU A 941 19.74 5.87 29.17
N PRO A 942 20.17 7.12 29.50
CA PRO A 942 21.28 7.35 30.43
C PRO A 942 21.15 6.69 31.82
N PRO A 943 19.95 6.64 32.46
CA PRO A 943 19.74 5.86 33.68
C PRO A 943 20.00 4.35 33.53
N LEU A 944 19.78 3.78 32.33
CA LEU A 944 19.93 2.34 32.08
C LEU A 944 21.39 1.90 31.91
N LEU A 945 22.31 2.83 31.64
CA LEU A 945 23.70 2.51 31.27
C LEU A 945 24.46 1.62 32.26
N PRO A 946 24.33 1.76 33.59
CA PRO A 946 24.98 0.86 34.53
C PRO A 946 24.46 -0.58 34.39
N ALA A 947 23.15 -0.76 34.21
CA ALA A 947 22.53 -2.07 34.03
C ALA A 947 22.90 -2.71 32.68
N LEU A 948 22.83 -1.93 31.60
CA LEU A 948 23.22 -2.35 30.25
C LEU A 948 24.69 -2.81 30.20
N ARG A 949 25.61 -2.03 30.79
CA ARG A 949 27.03 -2.40 30.88
C ARG A 949 27.27 -3.61 31.79
N ARG A 950 26.57 -3.70 32.93
CA ARG A 950 26.64 -4.84 33.87
C ARG A 950 26.19 -6.17 33.22
N ALA A 951 25.15 -6.12 32.39
CA ALA A 951 24.59 -7.32 31.76
C ALA A 951 25.42 -7.86 30.59
N GLY A 952 26.41 -7.10 30.09
CA GLY A 952 27.25 -7.51 28.96
C GLY A 952 26.47 -7.57 27.65
N LEU A 953 25.96 -6.42 27.19
CA LEU A 953 25.23 -6.31 25.93
C LEU A 953 25.94 -7.02 24.76
N ASP A 954 25.17 -7.76 23.97
CA ASP A 954 25.62 -8.18 22.65
C ASP A 954 25.61 -7.02 21.65
N ARG A 955 26.08 -7.28 20.42
CA ARG A 955 26.26 -6.26 19.39
C ARG A 955 24.93 -5.69 18.86
N GLU A 956 23.83 -6.44 18.93
CA GLU A 956 22.51 -5.99 18.50
C GLU A 956 21.87 -5.12 19.60
N ALA A 957 22.04 -5.51 20.87
CA ALA A 957 21.69 -4.67 22.01
C ALA A 957 22.48 -3.34 22.02
N CYS A 958 23.78 -3.36 21.71
CA CYS A 958 24.58 -2.13 21.53
C CYS A 958 24.08 -1.27 20.35
N LEU A 959 23.65 -1.86 19.23
CA LEU A 959 23.06 -1.10 18.12
C LEU A 959 21.77 -0.38 18.51
N LEU A 960 20.87 -1.06 19.22
CA LEU A 960 19.61 -0.49 19.68
C LEU A 960 19.86 0.62 20.70
N ALA A 961 20.79 0.41 21.64
CA ALA A 961 21.21 1.45 22.58
C ALA A 961 21.86 2.65 21.87
N ALA A 962 22.67 2.44 20.84
CA ALA A 962 23.21 3.54 20.01
C ALA A 962 22.09 4.31 19.28
N ARG A 963 21.07 3.62 18.76
CA ARG A 963 19.89 4.23 18.13
C ARG A 963 19.10 5.08 19.12
N LEU A 964 18.80 4.54 20.31
CA LEU A 964 18.06 5.25 21.35
C LEU A 964 18.81 6.47 21.88
N ALA A 965 20.13 6.35 22.09
CA ALA A 965 20.98 7.47 22.49
C ALA A 965 20.94 8.60 21.44
N TRP A 966 21.06 8.25 20.16
CA TRP A 966 21.01 9.22 19.07
C TRP A 966 19.62 9.89 18.96
N LEU A 967 18.52 9.13 19.08
CA LEU A 967 17.15 9.68 19.08
C LEU A 967 16.89 10.58 20.30
N GLY A 968 17.49 10.28 21.46
CA GLY A 968 17.50 11.14 22.65
C GLY A 968 18.43 12.35 22.57
N GLY A 969 19.15 12.54 21.46
CA GLY A 969 20.10 13.64 21.24
C GLY A 969 21.49 13.45 21.88
N ASP A 970 21.73 12.38 22.64
CA ASP A 970 23.04 12.08 23.20
C ASP A 970 23.95 11.38 22.17
N ARG A 971 24.53 12.23 21.30
CA ARG A 971 25.49 11.80 20.28
C ARG A 971 26.71 11.08 20.88
N ALA A 972 27.23 11.53 22.01
CA ALA A 972 28.45 10.99 22.59
C ALA A 972 28.22 9.58 23.15
N LEU A 973 27.07 9.37 23.79
CA LEU A 973 26.63 8.05 24.24
C LEU A 973 26.38 7.11 23.05
N ALA A 974 25.74 7.60 21.99
CA ALA A 974 25.48 6.84 20.77
C ALA A 974 26.78 6.38 20.08
N GLU A 975 27.76 7.28 19.99
CA GLU A 975 29.11 6.98 19.49
C GLU A 975 29.84 5.97 20.40
N SER A 976 29.64 6.02 21.72
CA SER A 976 30.25 5.04 22.64
C SER A 976 29.70 3.62 22.42
N PHE A 977 28.38 3.45 22.29
CA PHE A 977 27.77 2.15 21.98
C PHE A 977 28.13 1.65 20.59
N LEU A 978 28.22 2.54 19.60
CA LEU A 978 28.69 2.21 18.26
C LEU A 978 30.19 1.82 18.24
N GLY A 979 30.98 2.29 19.21
CA GLY A 979 32.38 1.93 19.41
C GLY A 979 32.59 0.45 19.76
N GLU A 980 31.71 -0.12 20.58
CA GLU A 980 31.70 -1.56 20.94
C GLU A 980 31.31 -2.47 19.76
N VAL A 981 30.80 -1.89 18.67
CA VAL A 981 30.21 -2.61 17.54
C VAL A 981 31.20 -2.71 16.37
N PRO A 982 31.76 -3.89 16.04
CA PRO A 982 32.74 -4.06 14.98
C PRO A 982 32.08 -4.04 13.58
N VAL A 983 31.88 -2.83 13.04
CA VAL A 983 31.31 -2.53 11.72
C VAL A 983 32.22 -3.07 10.58
N THR A 984 32.19 -4.38 10.39
CA THR A 984 33.00 -5.13 9.41
C THR A 984 32.12 -5.78 8.36
N ARG A 985 32.65 -5.94 7.13
CA ARG A 985 31.92 -6.52 6.00
C ARG A 985 31.27 -7.87 6.29
N THR A 986 31.93 -8.71 7.08
CA THR A 986 31.42 -10.04 7.45
C THR A 986 30.27 -9.93 8.45
N TRP A 987 30.42 -9.13 9.52
CA TRP A 987 29.40 -8.99 10.55
C TRP A 987 28.15 -8.25 10.04
N VAL A 988 28.31 -7.14 9.30
CA VAL A 988 27.18 -6.38 8.72
C VAL A 988 26.34 -7.23 7.73
N ARG A 989 26.95 -8.24 7.12
CA ARG A 989 26.27 -9.22 6.26
C ARG A 989 25.63 -10.39 7.04
N GLY A 990 26.10 -10.64 8.25
CA GLY A 990 25.57 -11.66 9.15
C GLY A 990 24.40 -11.17 10.00
N LEU A 991 24.29 -9.86 10.25
CA LEU A 991 23.09 -9.23 10.83
C LEU A 991 21.84 -9.62 10.04
N ASP A 992 20.72 -9.76 10.74
CA ASP A 992 19.39 -9.79 10.15
C ASP A 992 19.07 -8.45 9.44
N TRP A 993 17.89 -8.33 8.83
CA TRP A 993 17.55 -7.13 8.09
C TRP A 993 17.19 -5.93 8.99
N LYS A 994 16.58 -6.15 10.17
CA LYS A 994 16.19 -5.06 11.09
C LYS A 994 17.41 -4.45 11.77
N CYS A 995 18.27 -5.26 12.39
CA CYS A 995 19.48 -4.72 13.04
C CYS A 995 20.45 -4.15 12.01
N ARG A 996 20.41 -4.61 10.75
CA ARG A 996 21.11 -3.99 9.63
C ARG A 996 20.56 -2.60 9.29
N GLU A 997 19.26 -2.41 9.10
CA GLU A 997 18.74 -1.06 8.80
C GLU A 997 18.89 -0.11 10.00
N VAL A 998 18.76 -0.60 11.24
CA VAL A 998 19.11 0.16 12.46
C VAL A 998 20.58 0.59 12.45
N LEU A 999 21.52 -0.32 12.15
CA LEU A 999 22.93 0.03 11.97
C LEU A 999 23.12 1.11 10.89
N LEU A 1000 22.44 0.97 9.74
CA LEU A 1000 22.62 1.88 8.61
C LEU A 1000 22.02 3.26 8.88
N GLU A 1001 20.90 3.34 9.60
CA GLU A 1001 20.32 4.57 10.15
C GLU A 1001 21.31 5.27 11.08
N VAL A 1002 21.73 4.59 12.15
CA VAL A 1002 22.67 5.13 13.16
C VAL A 1002 23.99 5.56 12.51
N LEU A 1003 24.57 4.74 11.63
CA LEU A 1003 25.78 5.09 10.89
C LEU A 1003 25.56 6.33 10.01
N SER A 1004 24.42 6.48 9.33
CA SER A 1004 24.20 7.62 8.42
C SER A 1004 24.26 8.98 9.12
N HIS A 1005 24.00 9.01 10.44
CA HIS A 1005 24.05 10.20 11.28
C HIS A 1005 25.35 10.33 12.12
N LEU A 1006 25.96 9.21 12.54
CA LEU A 1006 27.15 9.20 13.38
C LEU A 1006 28.46 9.10 12.57
N ASP A 1007 28.62 8.04 11.77
CA ASP A 1007 29.79 7.82 10.90
C ASP A 1007 29.31 7.53 9.46
N PRO A 1008 29.03 8.59 8.67
CA PRO A 1008 28.50 8.45 7.32
C PRO A 1008 29.52 7.82 6.35
N VAL A 1009 30.81 7.77 6.70
CA VAL A 1009 31.83 7.07 5.91
C VAL A 1009 31.66 5.55 6.07
N ARG A 1010 31.49 5.06 7.30
CA ARG A 1010 31.10 3.68 7.57
C ARG A 1010 29.71 3.36 7.02
N ALA A 1011 28.76 4.29 7.06
CA ALA A 1011 27.43 4.10 6.44
C ALA A 1011 27.56 3.78 4.95
N LEU A 1012 28.29 4.60 4.19
CA LEU A 1012 28.54 4.37 2.76
C LEU A 1012 29.30 3.06 2.49
N ALA A 1013 30.15 2.59 3.41
CA ALA A 1013 30.80 1.28 3.29
C ALA A 1013 29.83 0.13 3.56
N ALA A 1014 29.05 0.20 4.64
CA ALA A 1014 28.06 -0.80 5.03
C ALA A 1014 26.92 -0.93 4.00
N LEU A 1015 26.45 0.17 3.42
CA LEU A 1015 25.50 0.19 2.30
C LEU A 1015 26.06 -0.55 1.08
N ARG A 1016 27.33 -0.32 0.70
CA ARG A 1016 28.00 -1.08 -0.39
C ARG A 1016 28.20 -2.56 -0.08
N TRP A 1017 28.31 -2.93 1.20
CA TRP A 1017 28.43 -4.33 1.60
C TRP A 1017 27.08 -5.05 1.53
N THR A 1018 25.98 -4.35 1.78
CA THR A 1018 24.63 -4.91 1.91
C THR A 1018 23.78 -4.80 0.64
N ALA A 1019 24.08 -3.84 -0.25
CA ALA A 1019 23.47 -3.73 -1.57
C ALA A 1019 23.50 -5.07 -2.33
N ARG A 1020 22.43 -5.35 -3.08
CA ARG A 1020 22.36 -6.52 -3.97
C ARG A 1020 23.48 -6.42 -5.02
N ARG A 1021 24.01 -7.55 -5.49
CA ARG A 1021 25.17 -7.55 -6.40
C ARG A 1021 24.82 -6.80 -7.69
N ALA A 1022 25.78 -6.00 -8.17
CA ALA A 1022 25.73 -5.09 -9.31
C ALA A 1022 25.06 -3.71 -9.09
N SER A 1023 24.03 -3.57 -8.25
CA SER A 1023 23.36 -2.27 -8.12
C SER A 1023 24.19 -1.21 -7.39
N GLY A 1024 24.44 -0.09 -8.07
CA GLY A 1024 24.95 1.14 -7.45
C GLY A 1024 23.90 1.81 -6.54
N PRO A 1025 24.23 2.89 -5.80
CA PRO A 1025 23.24 3.62 -5.01
C PRO A 1025 22.12 4.21 -5.89
N GLU A 1026 22.42 4.52 -7.15
CA GLU A 1026 21.43 4.94 -8.15
C GLU A 1026 20.48 3.82 -8.60
N GLU A 1027 20.74 2.56 -8.23
CA GLU A 1027 20.01 1.34 -8.59
C GLU A 1027 19.56 0.51 -7.37
N GLU A 1028 19.89 0.92 -6.14
CA GLU A 1028 19.20 0.42 -4.95
C GLU A 1028 17.69 0.65 -5.16
N TRP A 1029 16.86 -0.34 -4.85
CA TRP A 1029 15.42 -0.36 -5.17
C TRP A 1029 14.58 0.04 -3.97
N ASP A 1030 15.08 -0.28 -2.77
CA ASP A 1030 14.55 0.07 -1.46
C ASP A 1030 14.64 1.60 -1.20
N THR A 1031 13.52 2.21 -0.82
CA THR A 1031 13.37 3.66 -0.61
C THR A 1031 14.13 4.17 0.60
N ASP A 1032 14.10 3.42 1.68
CA ASP A 1032 14.66 3.84 2.97
C ASP A 1032 16.19 3.74 2.87
N ARG A 1033 16.69 2.65 2.29
CA ARG A 1033 18.11 2.47 1.96
C ARG A 1033 18.61 3.54 1.00
N ARG A 1034 17.81 3.98 0.01
CA ARG A 1034 18.15 5.13 -0.86
C ARG A 1034 18.28 6.45 -0.08
N GLU A 1035 17.41 6.70 0.89
CA GLU A 1035 17.49 7.89 1.73
C GLU A 1035 18.68 7.81 2.70
N LEU A 1036 18.99 6.64 3.26
CA LEU A 1036 20.23 6.43 4.04
C LEU A 1036 21.49 6.66 3.19
N TRP A 1037 21.50 6.21 1.93
CA TRP A 1037 22.53 6.59 0.96
C TRP A 1037 22.60 8.10 0.74
N ALA A 1038 21.45 8.78 0.59
CA ALA A 1038 21.40 10.22 0.37
C ALA A 1038 21.95 11.00 1.58
N ARG A 1039 21.48 10.70 2.81
CA ARG A 1039 21.99 11.28 4.06
C ARG A 1039 23.50 11.10 4.21
N ALA A 1040 24.00 9.88 4.01
CA ALA A 1040 25.42 9.60 4.13
C ALA A 1040 26.27 10.27 3.01
N TYR A 1041 25.70 10.52 1.83
CA TYR A 1041 26.34 11.36 0.82
C TYR A 1041 26.32 12.85 1.17
N GLU A 1042 25.21 13.36 1.70
CA GLU A 1042 25.05 14.75 2.13
C GLU A 1042 26.03 15.09 3.27
N ALA A 1043 26.06 14.26 4.32
CA ALA A 1043 26.99 14.35 5.44
C ALA A 1043 28.48 14.09 5.08
N THR A 1044 28.77 13.54 3.90
CA THR A 1044 30.15 13.46 3.34
C THR A 1044 30.41 14.52 2.26
N HIS A 1045 29.75 15.67 2.37
CA HIS A 1045 29.86 16.85 1.48
C HIS A 1045 29.59 16.57 0.00
N ARG A 1046 28.82 15.54 -0.32
CA ARG A 1046 28.42 15.15 -1.69
C ARG A 1046 26.93 15.42 -1.93
N ALA A 1047 26.44 16.56 -1.45
CA ALA A 1047 25.05 16.99 -1.56
C ALA A 1047 24.49 16.89 -3.00
N ALA A 1048 25.28 17.19 -4.03
CA ALA A 1048 24.86 17.01 -5.43
C ALA A 1048 24.56 15.55 -5.83
N ARG A 1049 25.17 14.54 -5.17
CA ARG A 1049 24.82 13.13 -5.37
C ARG A 1049 23.60 12.74 -4.54
N ALA A 1050 23.49 13.20 -3.30
CA ALA A 1050 22.29 13.03 -2.47
C ALA A 1050 21.04 13.60 -3.17
N ALA A 1051 21.12 14.82 -3.69
CA ALA A 1051 20.09 15.47 -4.48
C ALA A 1051 19.74 14.68 -5.75
N ARG A 1052 20.72 14.09 -6.46
CA ARG A 1052 20.44 13.22 -7.62
C ARG A 1052 19.74 11.91 -7.22
N LEU A 1053 20.06 11.31 -6.08
CA LEU A 1053 19.37 10.13 -5.57
C LEU A 1053 17.91 10.47 -5.22
N ARG A 1054 17.69 11.51 -4.40
CA ARG A 1054 16.34 12.00 -4.04
C ARG A 1054 15.53 12.46 -5.26
N ALA A 1055 16.15 13.09 -6.25
CA ALA A 1055 15.48 13.54 -7.48
C ALA A 1055 15.20 12.40 -8.48
N ARG A 1056 16.09 11.40 -8.59
CA ARG A 1056 15.80 10.16 -9.34
C ARG A 1056 14.66 9.42 -8.66
N TRP A 1057 14.67 9.33 -7.33
CA TRP A 1057 13.56 8.74 -6.56
C TRP A 1057 12.25 9.49 -6.78
N ARG A 1058 12.17 10.82 -6.61
CA ARG A 1058 10.95 11.60 -6.93
C ARG A 1058 10.43 11.36 -8.36
N ARG A 1059 11.31 11.12 -9.33
CA ARG A 1059 10.92 10.77 -10.72
C ARG A 1059 10.57 9.29 -10.92
N VAL A 1060 11.00 8.40 -10.04
CA VAL A 1060 10.57 6.99 -10.01
C VAL A 1060 9.24 6.92 -9.30
N ASP A 1061 9.12 7.41 -8.06
CA ASP A 1061 7.85 7.48 -7.34
C ASP A 1061 6.79 8.23 -8.13
N GLN A 1062 7.07 9.41 -8.70
CA GLN A 1062 6.07 10.10 -9.53
C GLN A 1062 5.67 9.28 -10.78
N ARG A 1063 6.54 8.42 -11.31
CA ARG A 1063 6.23 7.51 -12.44
C ARG A 1063 5.57 6.20 -12.01
N GLU A 1064 5.75 5.78 -10.76
CA GLU A 1064 5.14 4.56 -10.22
C GLU A 1064 3.80 4.87 -9.57
N TYR A 1065 3.65 6.01 -8.91
CA TYR A 1065 2.37 6.65 -8.55
C TYR A 1065 1.60 7.20 -9.77
N GLN A 1066 2.21 7.23 -10.97
CA GLN A 1066 1.51 7.39 -12.26
C GLN A 1066 1.24 6.04 -12.96
N ARG A 1067 1.44 4.91 -12.25
CA ARG A 1067 1.15 3.54 -12.71
C ARG A 1067 0.28 2.75 -11.73
N GLU A 1068 0.32 3.14 -10.45
CA GLU A 1068 -0.53 2.71 -9.32
C GLU A 1068 -1.83 3.52 -9.24
#